data_AF-A0A951CF58-F1
#
_entry.id   AF-A0A951CF58-F1
#
_cell.length_a   1.000
_cell.length_b   1.000
_cell.length_c   1.000
_cell.angle_alpha   90.00
_cell.angle_beta   90.00
_cell.angle_gamma   90.00
#
_symmetry.space_group_name_H-M   'P 1'
#
loop_
_entity.id
_entity.type
_entity.pdbx_description
1 polymer ?
#
loop_
_entity_poly.entity_id
_entity_poly.type
_entity_poly.pdbx_seq_one_letter_code
_entity_poly.pdbx_strand_id
1 'polypeptide(L)'
;MRPYIAQIKSNLRLMGRDRSVLFFSYIFPLVFFFPFAQLFGGKQSPAVMAQVIAMVLIIGILGNGFFGAGMRAVQDRETNVLRRFKVAPINAGPIIVASMVSGLVAFLPTVFLFLFFARVMYHMPIPHNLLSLIVFVCIGVVSFRSIGMIIAAVVNSAQEMGILTQILYLPMLFMSGATFPVSIMPVWIQTIAQFLPATYLYQGMQSIMIAGENLANNVVSVAALLITLAVALFVGVKLFRWEKEEKIQNSAKLWILAVLAPFFLMGIYQAHTRKNIEKAKMLARNTERNRSVLFQNVKIFAGNGTVIERGAVLVRNGKIAQVFDSPPAETKSLDADVQDETGKTLMPGLIDMHVHIGAPGGVYDNPSKYADPNAPDRRLAAYLFSGITAVRSTGDFLDVSLKLRSEINSGQYLGAEFFACGPLFTAEGGHPLELLKYFPESQRQKAREQFVRLPKSSGEAGQQVDDLQKAGVDCIKAVLEAGNAEWGVFNRLDTRVYDAVISQAGKDSLPSATHTGNSTDVKDAADAGTNSVEHGSMIDLIPAETFAEMKQKGIAYDPTLSVFEAFGDLRTGNAETLNRTLVQQVGPADLLNSTRTMLQGEKHEPPEHWKAFMDGSNQNLLNAYKAGVLLISGSDAGNMLVIHGPTIQHELELWVKAGIPPATALQAATYNAAKILRADGRIGSIQTGRDASLILVDGDPLQDIANLERISLVMFRGERVDRSSLFDQSK
;
A
#
# COMPACT_ATOMS: atom_id res chain seq x y z
N MET A 1 -3.48 50.48 -18.22
CA MET A 1 -2.82 50.21 -16.92
C MET A 1 -3.25 51.12 -15.78
N ARG A 2 -3.34 52.46 -15.93
CA ARG A 2 -3.67 53.38 -14.81
C ARG A 2 -4.93 53.00 -13.99
N PRO A 3 -6.07 52.60 -14.59
CA PRO A 3 -7.26 52.17 -13.83
C PRO A 3 -7.05 50.91 -12.98
N TYR A 4 -6.28 49.95 -13.49
CA TYR A 4 -5.96 48.70 -12.78
C TYR A 4 -5.16 48.99 -11.51
N ILE A 5 -4.09 49.78 -11.63
CA ILE A 5 -3.22 50.13 -10.50
C ILE A 5 -3.99 50.94 -9.45
N ALA A 6 -4.81 51.90 -9.89
CA ALA A 6 -5.63 52.70 -8.99
C ALA A 6 -6.61 51.84 -8.17
N GLN A 7 -7.31 50.91 -8.83
CA GLN A 7 -8.27 50.02 -8.16
C GLN A 7 -7.58 49.03 -7.22
N ILE A 8 -6.44 48.46 -7.63
CA ILE A 8 -5.62 47.60 -6.77
C ILE A 8 -5.20 48.36 -5.50
N LYS A 9 -4.63 49.57 -5.65
CA LYS A 9 -4.18 50.39 -4.52
C LYS A 9 -5.33 50.75 -3.58
N SER A 10 -6.51 51.06 -4.13
CA SER A 10 -7.72 51.34 -3.36
C SER A 10 -8.15 50.13 -2.54
N ASN A 11 -8.29 48.96 -3.18
CA ASN A 11 -8.70 47.73 -2.51
C ASN A 11 -7.72 47.31 -1.41
N LEU A 12 -6.42 47.39 -1.66
CA LEU A 12 -5.39 47.08 -0.65
C LEU A 12 -5.45 48.02 0.55
N ARG A 13 -5.72 49.32 0.32
CA ARG A 13 -5.85 50.30 1.40
C ARG A 13 -7.12 50.08 2.23
N LEU A 14 -8.22 49.71 1.59
CA LEU A 14 -9.47 49.35 2.28
C LEU A 14 -9.29 48.07 3.10
N MET A 15 -8.69 47.05 2.51
CA MET A 15 -8.37 45.78 3.16
C MET A 15 -7.53 45.98 4.43
N GLY A 16 -6.48 46.80 4.38
CA GLY A 16 -5.63 47.08 5.54
C GLY A 16 -6.30 47.91 6.65
N ARG A 17 -7.47 48.51 6.38
CA ARG A 17 -8.23 49.32 7.34
C ARG A 17 -9.43 48.57 7.93
N ASP A 18 -9.91 47.56 7.23
CA ASP A 18 -11.07 46.78 7.63
C ASP A 18 -10.65 45.69 8.63
N ARG A 19 -10.97 45.92 9.90
CA ARG A 19 -10.67 44.98 10.99
C ARG A 19 -11.33 43.62 10.78
N SER A 20 -12.52 43.58 10.17
CA SER A 20 -13.21 42.33 9.88
C SER A 20 -12.43 41.52 8.85
N VAL A 21 -11.92 42.17 7.79
CA VAL A 21 -11.08 41.52 6.79
C VAL A 21 -9.79 40.98 7.39
N LEU A 22 -9.11 41.76 8.25
CA LEU A 22 -7.90 41.31 8.94
C LEU A 22 -8.17 40.12 9.88
N PHE A 23 -9.26 40.18 10.65
CA PHE A 23 -9.66 39.11 11.55
C PHE A 23 -9.96 37.81 10.79
N PHE A 24 -10.83 37.86 9.77
CA PHE A 24 -11.22 36.68 9.01
C PHE A 24 -10.10 36.13 8.11
N SER A 25 -9.14 36.97 7.72
CA SER A 25 -7.98 36.51 6.94
C SER A 25 -6.93 35.84 7.80
N TYR A 26 -6.61 36.37 9.00
CA TYR A 26 -5.43 35.94 9.74
C TYR A 26 -5.71 35.27 11.09
N ILE A 27 -6.75 35.71 11.81
CA ILE A 27 -7.04 35.23 13.17
C ILE A 27 -8.05 34.08 13.14
N PHE A 28 -9.17 34.26 12.44
CA PHE A 28 -10.23 33.26 12.37
C PHE A 28 -9.75 31.89 11.86
N PRO A 29 -8.89 31.79 10.83
CA PRO A 29 -8.40 30.48 10.39
C PRO A 29 -7.59 29.73 11.45
N LEU A 30 -6.96 30.43 12.41
CA LEU A 30 -6.24 29.80 13.51
C LEU A 30 -7.16 29.04 14.48
N VAL A 31 -8.45 29.42 14.54
CA VAL A 31 -9.49 28.70 15.29
C VAL A 31 -9.72 27.30 14.73
N PHE A 32 -9.42 27.07 13.45
CA PHE A 32 -9.43 25.73 12.86
C PHE A 32 -8.05 25.07 12.97
N PHE A 33 -6.98 25.83 12.72
CA PHE A 33 -5.61 25.31 12.74
C PHE A 33 -5.26 24.58 14.04
N PHE A 34 -5.38 25.23 15.21
CA PHE A 34 -4.92 24.64 16.47
C PHE A 34 -5.77 23.45 16.93
N PRO A 35 -7.12 23.53 16.93
CA PRO A 35 -7.94 22.38 17.32
C PRO A 35 -7.77 21.20 16.38
N PHE A 36 -7.68 21.40 15.06
CA PHE A 36 -7.45 20.29 14.15
C PHE A 36 -6.04 19.72 14.26
N ALA A 37 -5.01 20.56 14.44
CA ALA A 37 -3.66 20.07 14.69
C ALA A 37 -3.59 19.25 15.99
N GLN A 38 -4.36 19.60 17.03
CA GLN A 38 -4.45 18.79 18.23
C GLN A 38 -5.26 17.51 18.00
N LEU A 39 -6.44 17.61 17.39
CA LEU A 39 -7.37 16.50 17.19
C LEU A 39 -6.77 15.38 16.34
N PHE A 40 -6.04 15.74 15.29
CA PHE A 40 -5.44 14.76 14.39
C PHE A 40 -4.05 14.27 14.84
N GLY A 41 -3.48 14.83 15.91
CA GLY A 41 -2.16 14.44 16.40
C GLY A 41 -1.02 15.04 15.57
N GLY A 42 -1.07 16.33 15.24
CA GLY A 42 -0.08 17.02 14.40
C GLY A 42 1.37 16.97 14.92
N LYS A 43 1.58 16.70 16.21
CA LYS A 43 2.93 16.44 16.78
C LYS A 43 3.45 15.04 16.44
N GLN A 44 2.56 14.09 16.19
CA GLN A 44 2.90 12.69 15.96
C GLN A 44 3.39 12.43 14.54
N SER A 45 3.08 13.31 13.58
CA SER A 45 3.46 13.16 12.17
C SER A 45 3.53 14.50 11.44
N PRO A 46 4.66 14.82 10.80
CA PRO A 46 4.76 15.91 9.85
C PRO A 46 3.74 15.85 8.71
N ALA A 47 3.40 14.64 8.25
CA ALA A 47 2.45 14.44 7.17
C ALA A 47 1.01 14.76 7.62
N VAL A 48 0.65 14.42 8.86
CA VAL A 48 -0.63 14.83 9.46
C VAL A 48 -0.70 16.34 9.59
N MET A 49 0.38 17.00 10.02
CA MET A 49 0.41 18.46 10.08
C MET A 49 0.26 19.10 8.69
N ALA A 50 0.91 18.53 7.66
CA ALA A 50 0.72 18.96 6.26
C ALA A 50 -0.74 18.83 5.81
N GLN A 51 -1.43 17.75 6.21
CA GLN A 51 -2.86 17.55 5.97
C GLN A 51 -3.71 18.67 6.59
N VAL A 52 -3.46 19.01 7.84
CA VAL A 52 -4.16 20.10 8.54
C VAL A 52 -3.91 21.45 7.86
N ILE A 53 -2.66 21.73 7.44
CA ILE A 53 -2.34 22.95 6.68
C ILE A 53 -3.15 23.00 5.38
N ALA A 54 -3.16 21.93 4.59
CA ALA A 54 -3.93 21.90 3.34
C ALA A 54 -5.43 22.11 3.60
N MET A 55 -5.99 21.47 4.62
CA MET A 55 -7.39 21.62 5.01
C MET A 55 -7.73 23.08 5.32
N VAL A 56 -6.97 23.73 6.20
CA VAL A 56 -7.25 25.12 6.61
C VAL A 56 -6.98 26.10 5.47
N LEU A 57 -5.98 25.83 4.62
CA LEU A 57 -5.77 26.60 3.39
C LEU A 57 -6.96 26.48 2.43
N ILE A 58 -7.57 25.31 2.28
CA ILE A 58 -8.76 25.15 1.43
C ILE A 58 -9.96 25.89 2.00
N ILE A 59 -10.23 25.74 3.30
CA ILE A 59 -11.26 26.53 4.00
C ILE A 59 -11.07 28.01 3.69
N GLY A 60 -9.83 28.48 3.80
CA GLY A 60 -9.44 29.85 3.49
C GLY A 60 -9.62 30.24 2.02
N ILE A 61 -9.19 29.42 1.06
CA ILE A 61 -9.27 29.68 -0.38
C ILE A 61 -10.73 29.71 -0.85
N LEU A 62 -11.52 28.72 -0.46
CA LEU A 62 -12.96 28.67 -0.75
C LEU A 62 -13.68 29.87 -0.13
N GLY A 63 -13.35 30.18 1.13
CA GLY A 63 -13.91 31.33 1.85
C GLY A 63 -13.58 32.67 1.18
N ASN A 64 -12.31 32.85 0.83
CA ASN A 64 -11.81 34.03 0.13
C ASN A 64 -12.46 34.21 -1.25
N GLY A 65 -12.76 33.10 -1.94
CA GLY A 65 -13.47 33.11 -3.22
C GLY A 65 -14.94 33.50 -3.10
N PHE A 66 -15.73 32.70 -2.39
CA PHE A 66 -17.19 32.83 -2.36
C PHE A 66 -17.67 33.94 -1.42
N PHE A 67 -17.26 33.91 -0.14
CA PHE A 67 -17.64 34.92 0.86
C PHE A 67 -16.83 36.22 0.72
N GLY A 68 -15.66 36.16 0.10
CA GLY A 68 -14.84 37.34 -0.18
C GLY A 68 -15.25 38.02 -1.49
N ALA A 69 -14.71 37.57 -2.61
CA ALA A 69 -14.87 38.23 -3.91
C ALA A 69 -16.35 38.31 -4.34
N GLY A 70 -17.06 37.18 -4.28
CA GLY A 70 -18.43 37.07 -4.79
C GLY A 70 -19.43 37.91 -3.99
N MET A 71 -19.52 37.70 -2.68
CA MET A 71 -20.42 38.47 -1.80
C MET A 71 -20.14 39.98 -1.87
N ARG A 72 -18.87 40.38 -1.83
CA ARG A 72 -18.50 41.80 -1.91
C ARG A 72 -18.93 42.45 -3.22
N ALA A 73 -18.76 41.76 -4.35
CA ALA A 73 -19.19 42.28 -5.64
C ALA A 73 -20.71 42.50 -5.70
N VAL A 74 -21.51 41.62 -5.09
CA VAL A 74 -22.97 41.78 -5.00
C VAL A 74 -23.34 42.93 -4.06
N GLN A 75 -22.68 43.06 -2.91
CA GLN A 75 -22.90 44.16 -1.96
C GLN A 75 -22.54 45.52 -2.57
N ASP A 76 -21.41 45.62 -3.26
CA ASP A 76 -20.98 46.84 -3.96
C ASP A 76 -21.97 47.22 -5.07
N ARG A 77 -22.63 46.23 -5.69
CA ARG A 77 -23.71 46.45 -6.66
C ARG A 77 -24.98 46.97 -5.98
N GLU A 78 -25.41 46.33 -4.90
CA GLU A 78 -26.63 46.71 -4.15
C GLU A 78 -26.51 48.10 -3.51
N THR A 79 -25.32 48.47 -3.06
CA THR A 79 -25.03 49.78 -2.46
C THR A 79 -24.70 50.87 -3.49
N ASN A 80 -24.86 50.58 -4.78
CA ASN A 80 -24.58 51.48 -5.90
C ASN A 80 -23.12 51.97 -6.00
N VAL A 81 -22.17 51.28 -5.36
CA VAL A 81 -20.74 51.58 -5.49
C VAL A 81 -20.28 51.31 -6.93
N LEU A 82 -20.69 50.17 -7.52
CA LEU A 82 -20.35 49.83 -8.91
C LEU A 82 -20.94 50.83 -9.92
N ARG A 83 -22.15 51.34 -9.66
CA ARG A 83 -22.79 52.36 -10.52
C ARG A 83 -21.95 53.63 -10.63
N ARG A 84 -21.26 54.04 -9.56
CA ARG A 84 -20.35 55.20 -9.59
C ARG A 84 -19.14 54.99 -10.50
N PHE A 85 -18.67 53.75 -10.61
CA PHE A 85 -17.57 53.37 -11.50
C PHE A 85 -17.99 53.32 -12.98
N LYS A 86 -19.27 53.02 -13.27
CA LYS A 86 -19.82 53.02 -14.64
C LYS A 86 -19.76 54.40 -15.33
N VAL A 87 -19.78 55.47 -14.54
CA VAL A 87 -19.67 56.87 -15.03
C VAL A 87 -18.23 57.22 -15.43
N ALA A 88 -17.24 56.47 -14.94
CA ALA A 88 -15.85 56.60 -15.38
C ALA A 88 -15.62 55.75 -16.65
N PRO A 89 -14.66 56.12 -17.54
CA PRO A 89 -14.35 55.36 -18.75
C PRO A 89 -13.55 54.09 -18.43
N ILE A 90 -14.09 53.20 -17.60
CA ILE A 90 -13.50 51.93 -17.21
C ILE A 90 -14.46 50.78 -17.52
N ASN A 91 -13.92 49.67 -18.02
CA ASN A 91 -14.67 48.44 -18.18
C ASN A 91 -14.59 47.57 -16.90
N ALA A 92 -15.20 46.38 -16.91
CA ALA A 92 -15.21 45.48 -15.75
C ALA A 92 -13.83 44.89 -15.40
N GLY A 93 -12.88 44.89 -16.35
CA GLY A 93 -11.56 44.25 -16.22
C GLY A 93 -10.76 44.74 -15.00
N PRO A 94 -10.53 46.06 -14.83
CA PRO A 94 -9.87 46.63 -13.66
C PRO A 94 -10.47 46.19 -12.31
N ILE A 95 -11.80 46.08 -12.21
CA ILE A 95 -12.50 45.71 -10.98
C ILE A 95 -12.24 44.24 -10.65
N ILE A 96 -12.40 43.37 -11.65
CA ILE A 96 -12.18 41.93 -11.49
C ILE A 96 -10.70 41.65 -11.16
N VAL A 97 -9.76 42.23 -11.91
CA VAL A 97 -8.31 42.04 -11.67
C VAL A 97 -7.89 42.61 -10.31
N ALA A 98 -8.41 43.78 -9.92
CA ALA A 98 -8.13 44.31 -8.59
C ALA A 98 -8.68 43.42 -7.47
N SER A 99 -9.85 42.79 -7.68
CA SER A 99 -10.37 41.77 -6.75
C SER A 99 -9.45 40.56 -6.66
N MET A 100 -8.89 40.07 -7.78
CA MET A 100 -7.92 38.94 -7.77
C MET A 100 -6.64 39.30 -7.00
N VAL A 101 -6.00 40.42 -7.36
CA VAL A 101 -4.72 40.84 -6.74
C VAL A 101 -4.90 41.13 -5.26
N SER A 102 -5.94 41.87 -4.87
CA SER A 102 -6.18 42.18 -3.45
C SER A 102 -6.48 40.92 -2.63
N GLY A 103 -7.25 39.97 -3.17
CA GLY A 103 -7.47 38.69 -2.51
C GLY A 103 -6.21 37.86 -2.34
N LEU A 104 -5.33 37.84 -3.35
CA LEU A 104 -4.05 37.14 -3.31
C LEU A 104 -3.11 37.75 -2.26
N VAL A 105 -2.98 39.09 -2.24
CA VAL A 105 -2.17 39.79 -1.23
C VAL A 105 -2.75 39.63 0.18
N ALA A 106 -4.09 39.58 0.33
CA ALA A 106 -4.73 39.29 1.61
C ALA A 106 -4.44 37.87 2.10
N PHE A 107 -4.40 36.90 1.19
CA PHE A 107 -4.34 35.49 1.54
C PHE A 107 -2.92 34.97 1.75
N LEU A 108 -1.94 35.38 0.93
CA LEU A 108 -0.58 34.82 0.99
C LEU A 108 0.06 34.80 2.40
N PRO A 109 -0.08 35.85 3.23
CA PRO A 109 0.52 35.84 4.56
C PRO A 109 0.01 34.69 5.45
N THR A 110 -1.20 34.17 5.21
CA THR A 110 -1.73 33.00 5.93
C THR A 110 -0.93 31.73 5.68
N VAL A 111 -0.41 31.55 4.46
CA VAL A 111 0.44 30.40 4.11
C VAL A 111 1.70 30.39 4.98
N PHE A 112 2.37 31.55 5.07
CA PHE A 112 3.55 31.71 5.91
C PHE A 112 3.22 31.58 7.40
N LEU A 113 2.07 32.09 7.83
CA LEU A 113 1.60 31.99 9.21
C LEU A 113 1.41 30.52 9.64
N PHE A 114 0.73 29.71 8.82
CA PHE A 114 0.53 28.29 9.13
C PHE A 114 1.83 27.50 9.09
N LEU A 115 2.70 27.75 8.10
CA LEU A 115 4.02 27.12 8.04
C LEU A 115 4.89 27.49 9.24
N PHE A 116 4.82 28.75 9.70
CA PHE A 116 5.52 29.20 10.90
C PHE A 116 5.04 28.44 12.15
N PHE A 117 3.73 28.40 12.41
CA PHE A 117 3.20 27.68 13.57
C PHE A 117 3.44 26.17 13.49
N ALA A 118 3.30 25.57 12.31
CA ALA A 118 3.59 24.15 12.10
C ALA A 118 5.05 23.81 12.41
N ARG A 119 6.00 24.67 12.01
CA ARG A 119 7.41 24.49 12.31
C ARG A 119 7.73 24.70 13.79
N VAL A 120 7.22 25.77 14.40
CA VAL A 120 7.60 26.18 15.76
C VAL A 120 6.92 25.33 16.83
N MET A 121 5.64 24.96 16.63
CA MET A 121 4.84 24.27 17.67
C MET A 121 4.68 22.77 17.43
N TYR A 122 4.82 22.32 16.19
CA TYR A 122 4.62 20.91 15.79
C TYR A 122 5.84 20.30 15.11
N HIS A 123 6.97 21.02 15.05
CA HIS A 123 8.24 20.55 14.49
C HIS A 123 8.16 20.04 13.04
N MET A 124 7.17 20.50 12.28
CA MET A 124 7.05 20.12 10.87
C MET A 124 8.21 20.74 10.06
N PRO A 125 8.95 19.95 9.26
CA PRO A 125 9.95 20.48 8.35
C PRO A 125 9.30 21.33 7.26
N ILE A 126 10.06 22.28 6.71
CA ILE A 126 9.58 23.10 5.59
C ILE A 126 9.43 22.20 4.36
N PRO A 127 8.32 22.31 3.60
CA PRO A 127 8.14 21.58 2.35
C PRO A 127 9.31 21.77 1.39
N HIS A 128 9.83 20.68 0.81
CA HIS A 128 10.97 20.72 -0.11
C HIS A 128 10.75 21.70 -1.27
N ASN A 129 9.55 21.70 -1.86
CA ASN A 129 9.19 22.58 -2.97
C ASN A 129 8.32 23.76 -2.52
N LEU A 130 8.81 24.57 -1.58
CA LEU A 130 8.08 25.73 -1.05
C LEU A 130 7.61 26.70 -2.13
N LEU A 131 8.43 26.98 -3.15
CA LEU A 131 8.03 27.84 -4.27
C LEU A 131 6.85 27.25 -5.05
N SER A 132 6.87 25.94 -5.31
CA SER A 132 5.75 25.26 -5.98
C SER A 132 4.49 25.36 -5.15
N LEU A 133 4.57 25.20 -3.82
CA LEU A 133 3.42 25.36 -2.93
C LEU A 133 2.84 26.77 -3.01
N ILE A 134 3.68 27.80 -2.92
CA ILE A 134 3.24 29.21 -2.99
C ILE A 134 2.56 29.49 -4.33
N VAL A 135 3.19 29.11 -5.45
CA VAL A 135 2.63 29.31 -6.79
C VAL A 135 1.31 28.54 -6.95
N PHE A 136 1.24 27.31 -6.47
CA PHE A 136 0.03 26.49 -6.56
C PHE A 136 -1.12 27.08 -5.73
N VAL A 137 -0.84 27.57 -4.52
CA VAL A 137 -1.83 28.29 -3.70
C VAL A 137 -2.27 29.57 -4.39
N CYS A 138 -1.37 30.35 -5.00
CA CYS A 138 -1.72 31.52 -5.79
C CYS A 138 -2.73 31.19 -6.90
N ILE A 139 -2.46 30.12 -7.66
CA ILE A 139 -3.37 29.61 -8.71
C ILE A 139 -4.73 29.28 -8.09
N GLY A 140 -4.76 28.51 -7.01
CA GLY A 140 -5.99 28.18 -6.29
C GLY A 140 -6.80 29.42 -5.88
N VAL A 141 -6.16 30.40 -5.23
CA VAL A 141 -6.81 31.64 -4.78
C VAL A 141 -7.46 32.38 -5.96
N VAL A 142 -6.72 32.62 -7.04
CA VAL A 142 -7.28 33.37 -8.17
C VAL A 142 -8.37 32.59 -8.90
N SER A 143 -8.23 31.27 -9.06
CA SER A 143 -9.24 30.42 -9.68
C SER A 143 -10.54 30.44 -8.88
N PHE A 144 -10.50 30.22 -7.56
CA PHE A 144 -11.74 30.22 -6.76
C PHE A 144 -12.36 31.61 -6.60
N ARG A 145 -11.55 32.68 -6.52
CA ARG A 145 -12.08 34.05 -6.58
C ARG A 145 -12.77 34.33 -7.91
N SER A 146 -12.24 33.85 -9.03
CA SER A 146 -12.86 34.03 -10.34
C SER A 146 -14.22 33.32 -10.45
N ILE A 147 -14.35 32.12 -9.86
CA ILE A 147 -15.64 31.41 -9.75
C ILE A 147 -16.63 32.23 -8.92
N GLY A 148 -16.21 32.73 -7.75
CA GLY A 148 -17.03 33.58 -6.90
C GLY A 148 -17.56 34.84 -7.61
N MET A 149 -16.71 35.47 -8.43
CA MET A 149 -17.11 36.65 -9.22
C MET A 149 -18.15 36.33 -10.31
N ILE A 150 -18.14 35.14 -10.88
CA ILE A 150 -19.14 34.74 -11.90
C ILE A 150 -20.49 34.48 -11.27
N ILE A 151 -20.49 33.81 -10.11
CA ILE A 151 -21.73 33.59 -9.37
C ILE A 151 -22.34 34.95 -9.00
N ALA A 152 -21.50 35.89 -8.53
CA ALA A 152 -21.90 37.26 -8.26
C ALA A 152 -22.50 38.00 -9.47
N ALA A 153 -22.03 37.70 -10.68
CA ALA A 153 -22.61 38.26 -11.90
C ALA A 153 -24.05 37.76 -12.11
N VAL A 154 -24.38 36.53 -11.72
CA VAL A 154 -25.66 35.90 -12.07
C VAL A 154 -26.74 36.07 -11.00
N VAL A 155 -26.35 36.04 -9.73
CA VAL A 155 -27.27 36.28 -8.61
C VAL A 155 -27.74 37.73 -8.58
N ASN A 156 -28.93 37.96 -8.04
CA ASN A 156 -29.55 39.28 -8.00
C ASN A 156 -29.40 39.98 -6.66
N SER A 157 -29.24 39.21 -5.57
CA SER A 157 -29.12 39.76 -4.22
C SER A 157 -28.03 39.11 -3.39
N ALA A 158 -27.60 39.79 -2.32
CA ALA A 158 -26.65 39.23 -1.36
C ALA A 158 -27.19 37.96 -0.68
N GLN A 159 -28.51 37.86 -0.49
CA GLN A 159 -29.17 36.66 0.03
C GLN A 159 -29.04 35.47 -0.93
N GLU A 160 -29.30 35.69 -2.22
CA GLU A 160 -29.14 34.66 -3.26
C GLU A 160 -27.69 34.19 -3.38
N MET A 161 -26.73 35.13 -3.29
CA MET A 161 -25.30 34.79 -3.22
C MET A 161 -24.97 33.95 -1.99
N GLY A 162 -25.55 34.26 -0.82
CA GLY A 162 -25.37 33.49 0.40
C GLY A 162 -25.84 32.04 0.25
N ILE A 163 -27.02 31.83 -0.36
CA ILE A 163 -27.57 30.49 -0.61
C ILE A 163 -26.66 29.70 -1.56
N LEU A 164 -26.30 30.27 -2.72
CA LEU A 164 -25.43 29.58 -3.69
C LEU A 164 -24.03 29.32 -3.13
N THR A 165 -23.51 30.25 -2.33
CA THR A 165 -22.24 30.06 -1.64
C THR A 165 -22.30 28.81 -0.76
N GLN A 166 -23.34 28.63 0.05
CA GLN A 166 -23.44 27.45 0.91
C GLN A 166 -23.59 26.14 0.14
N ILE A 167 -24.41 26.15 -0.93
CA ILE A 167 -24.59 24.99 -1.82
C ILE A 167 -23.29 24.56 -2.49
N LEU A 168 -22.38 25.49 -2.76
CA LEU A 168 -21.09 25.19 -3.38
C LEU A 168 -19.99 24.91 -2.35
N TYR A 169 -19.93 25.71 -1.29
CA TYR A 169 -18.88 25.69 -0.28
C TYR A 169 -18.92 24.41 0.55
N LEU A 170 -20.06 24.03 1.11
CA LEU A 170 -20.13 22.87 2.01
C LEU A 170 -19.83 21.56 1.27
N PRO A 171 -20.45 21.25 0.11
CA PRO A 171 -20.12 20.02 -0.61
C PRO A 171 -18.66 19.98 -1.06
N MET A 172 -18.08 21.10 -1.52
CA MET A 172 -16.65 21.15 -1.85
C MET A 172 -15.76 20.96 -0.63
N LEU A 173 -16.11 21.53 0.51
CA LEU A 173 -15.32 21.38 1.74
C LEU A 173 -15.29 19.93 2.23
N PHE A 174 -16.44 19.24 2.22
CA PHE A 174 -16.57 17.90 2.77
C PHE A 174 -16.22 16.78 1.79
N MET A 175 -16.53 16.92 0.49
CA MET A 175 -16.34 15.84 -0.49
C MET A 175 -15.03 15.93 -1.27
N SER A 176 -14.27 17.02 -1.19
CA SER A 176 -13.05 17.19 -2.01
C SER A 176 -11.81 16.46 -1.50
N GLY A 177 -11.87 15.83 -0.33
CA GLY A 177 -10.69 15.35 0.37
C GLY A 177 -10.19 16.29 1.47
N ALA A 178 -10.59 17.57 1.43
CA ALA A 178 -10.06 18.61 2.30
C ALA A 178 -10.33 18.35 3.80
N THR A 179 -11.57 17.95 4.12
CA THR A 179 -11.97 17.67 5.51
C THR A 179 -11.76 16.20 5.88
N PHE A 180 -12.19 15.30 4.99
CA PHE A 180 -12.02 13.86 5.13
C PHE A 180 -11.28 13.35 3.90
N PRO A 181 -10.26 12.49 4.02
CA PRO A 181 -9.58 11.90 2.86
C PRO A 181 -10.59 11.22 1.91
N VAL A 182 -10.45 11.45 0.60
CA VAL A 182 -11.34 10.81 -0.39
C VAL A 182 -11.23 9.27 -0.32
N SER A 183 -10.05 8.75 0.02
CA SER A 183 -9.78 7.30 0.07
C SER A 183 -10.64 6.52 1.06
N ILE A 184 -11.16 7.17 2.12
CA ILE A 184 -12.00 6.53 3.13
C ILE A 184 -13.50 6.73 2.88
N MET A 185 -13.88 7.50 1.86
CA MET A 185 -15.28 7.77 1.54
C MET A 185 -15.91 6.61 0.75
N PRO A 186 -17.24 6.43 0.80
CA PRO A 186 -17.94 5.52 -0.11
C PRO A 186 -17.59 5.77 -1.59
N VAL A 187 -17.51 4.70 -2.38
CA VAL A 187 -17.09 4.73 -3.81
C VAL A 187 -17.85 5.80 -4.62
N TRP A 188 -19.16 5.95 -4.39
CA TRP A 188 -19.96 6.95 -5.10
C TRP A 188 -19.53 8.40 -4.78
N ILE A 189 -19.11 8.69 -3.54
CA ILE A 189 -18.56 10.00 -3.17
C ILE A 189 -17.18 10.18 -3.79
N GLN A 190 -16.34 9.14 -3.82
CA GLN A 190 -15.03 9.20 -4.46
C GLN A 190 -15.14 9.60 -5.94
N THR A 191 -16.17 9.08 -6.63
CA THR A 191 -16.49 9.44 -8.00
C THR A 191 -16.94 10.90 -8.11
N ILE A 192 -17.89 11.35 -7.29
CA ILE A 192 -18.37 12.75 -7.29
C ILE A 192 -17.23 13.72 -7.00
N ALA A 193 -16.32 13.36 -6.07
CA ALA A 193 -15.18 14.18 -5.71
C ALA A 193 -14.31 14.53 -6.92
N GLN A 194 -14.21 13.66 -7.94
CA GLN A 194 -13.40 13.93 -9.14
C GLN A 194 -13.94 15.09 -9.98
N PHE A 195 -15.21 15.47 -9.80
CA PHE A 195 -15.84 16.58 -10.51
C PHE A 195 -15.70 17.92 -9.76
N LEU A 196 -15.16 17.90 -8.54
CA LEU A 196 -15.07 19.09 -7.70
C LEU A 196 -13.74 19.81 -7.92
N PRO A 197 -13.75 21.14 -8.18
CA PRO A 197 -12.53 21.93 -8.31
C PRO A 197 -11.59 21.83 -7.09
N ALA A 198 -12.17 21.73 -5.90
CA ALA A 198 -11.43 21.70 -4.65
C ALA A 198 -10.61 20.42 -4.49
N THR A 199 -10.98 19.32 -5.16
CA THR A 199 -10.26 18.04 -5.10
C THR A 199 -8.88 18.16 -5.72
N TYR A 200 -8.78 18.81 -6.87
CA TYR A 200 -7.52 19.05 -7.57
C TYR A 200 -6.60 19.97 -6.78
N LEU A 201 -7.18 20.98 -6.10
CA LEU A 201 -6.46 21.88 -5.22
C LEU A 201 -5.93 21.13 -3.98
N TYR A 202 -6.74 20.30 -3.32
CA TYR A 202 -6.32 19.51 -2.17
C TYR A 202 -5.21 18.53 -2.51
N GLN A 203 -5.43 17.71 -3.53
CA GLN A 203 -4.47 16.68 -3.94
C GLN A 203 -3.14 17.30 -4.37
N GLY A 204 -3.16 18.41 -5.11
CA GLY A 204 -1.93 19.10 -5.51
C GLY A 204 -1.15 19.65 -4.31
N MET A 205 -1.83 20.26 -3.33
CA MET A 205 -1.16 20.74 -2.11
C MET A 205 -0.59 19.60 -1.28
N GLN A 206 -1.33 18.51 -1.08
CA GLN A 206 -0.84 17.32 -0.38
C GLN A 206 0.37 16.70 -1.08
N SER A 207 0.34 16.60 -2.41
CA SER A 207 1.45 16.03 -3.18
C SER A 207 2.72 16.88 -3.07
N ILE A 208 2.60 18.20 -3.11
CA ILE A 208 3.74 19.11 -2.96
C ILE A 208 4.32 19.06 -1.54
N MET A 209 3.46 19.00 -0.51
CA MET A 209 3.89 19.06 0.89
C MET A 209 4.39 17.72 1.44
N ILE A 210 3.75 16.60 1.08
CA ILE A 210 4.05 15.27 1.63
C ILE A 210 4.96 14.49 0.68
N ALA A 211 4.61 14.43 -0.61
CA ALA A 211 5.37 13.64 -1.59
C ALA A 211 6.57 14.39 -2.19
N GLY A 212 6.78 15.66 -1.81
CA GLY A 212 7.89 16.47 -2.34
C GLY A 212 7.79 16.71 -3.84
N GLU A 213 6.58 16.67 -4.41
CA GLU A 213 6.36 16.92 -5.83
C GLU A 213 6.47 18.42 -6.18
N ASN A 214 6.65 18.73 -7.47
CA ASN A 214 6.63 20.08 -7.99
C ASN A 214 5.41 20.33 -8.90
N LEU A 215 5.34 21.51 -9.53
CA LEU A 215 4.23 21.87 -10.43
C LEU A 215 4.14 20.99 -11.68
N ALA A 216 5.26 20.48 -12.19
CA ALA A 216 5.26 19.61 -13.37
C ALA A 216 4.65 18.24 -13.06
N ASN A 217 4.90 17.69 -11.87
CA ASN A 217 4.24 16.47 -11.39
C ASN A 217 2.72 16.66 -11.22
N ASN A 218 2.26 17.90 -11.02
CA ASN A 218 0.85 18.25 -10.79
C ASN A 218 0.23 19.02 -11.97
N VAL A 219 0.75 18.83 -13.19
CA VAL A 219 0.34 19.58 -14.39
C VAL A 219 -1.16 19.51 -14.66
N VAL A 220 -1.79 18.38 -14.37
CA VAL A 220 -3.24 18.19 -14.57
C VAL A 220 -4.06 19.13 -13.67
N SER A 221 -3.76 19.16 -12.38
CA SER A 221 -4.42 20.05 -11.41
C SER A 221 -4.16 21.51 -11.73
N VAL A 222 -2.91 21.84 -12.10
CA VAL A 222 -2.52 23.19 -12.52
C VAL A 222 -3.31 23.62 -13.77
N ALA A 223 -3.34 22.79 -14.80
CA ALA A 223 -4.04 23.08 -16.04
C ALA A 223 -5.55 23.24 -15.81
N ALA A 224 -6.19 22.36 -15.05
CA ALA A 224 -7.61 22.46 -14.74
C ALA A 224 -7.94 23.81 -14.06
N LEU A 225 -7.17 24.19 -13.03
CA LEU A 225 -7.37 25.45 -12.31
C LEU A 225 -7.10 26.68 -13.18
N LEU A 226 -6.07 26.66 -14.05
CA LEU A 226 -5.74 27.75 -14.96
C LEU A 226 -6.73 27.92 -16.10
N ILE A 227 -7.21 26.82 -16.68
CA ILE A 227 -8.27 26.85 -17.71
C ILE A 227 -9.54 27.42 -17.09
N THR A 228 -9.92 26.95 -15.89
CA THR A 228 -11.05 27.52 -15.15
C THR A 228 -10.86 29.00 -14.91
N LEU A 229 -9.68 29.46 -14.45
CA LEU A 229 -9.40 30.88 -14.27
C LEU A 229 -9.59 31.67 -15.58
N ALA A 230 -9.06 31.19 -16.70
CA ALA A 230 -9.15 31.88 -17.99
C ALA A 230 -10.60 31.99 -18.47
N VAL A 231 -11.35 30.88 -18.44
CA VAL A 231 -12.78 30.84 -18.79
C VAL A 231 -13.57 31.73 -17.84
N ALA A 232 -13.25 31.66 -16.55
CA ALA A 232 -13.94 32.39 -15.51
C ALA A 232 -13.78 33.92 -15.64
N LEU A 233 -12.56 34.38 -15.91
CA LEU A 233 -12.29 35.80 -16.16
C LEU A 233 -13.00 36.28 -17.42
N PHE A 234 -12.98 35.48 -18.49
CA PHE A 234 -13.67 35.83 -19.74
C PHE A 234 -15.18 35.97 -19.53
N VAL A 235 -15.81 34.96 -18.93
CA VAL A 235 -17.25 34.96 -18.63
C VAL A 235 -17.59 36.08 -17.64
N GLY A 236 -16.79 36.26 -16.59
CA GLY A 236 -16.97 37.28 -15.57
C GLY A 236 -16.94 38.70 -16.13
N VAL A 237 -16.05 39.00 -17.08
CA VAL A 237 -16.00 40.30 -17.76
C VAL A 237 -17.23 40.50 -18.65
N LYS A 238 -17.68 39.46 -19.36
CA LYS A 238 -18.82 39.54 -20.29
C LYS A 238 -20.17 39.66 -19.60
N LEU A 239 -20.32 39.00 -18.45
CA LEU A 239 -21.58 38.97 -17.69
C LEU A 239 -21.60 39.97 -16.54
N PHE A 240 -20.57 40.80 -16.39
CA PHE A 240 -20.46 41.76 -15.29
C PHE A 240 -21.65 42.73 -15.27
N ARG A 241 -22.22 42.93 -14.08
CA ARG A 241 -23.34 43.85 -13.85
C ARG A 241 -22.89 45.03 -13.01
N TRP A 242 -23.25 46.23 -13.44
CA TRP A 242 -22.94 47.47 -12.75
C TRP A 242 -24.05 47.90 -11.80
N GLU A 243 -25.28 47.50 -12.09
CA GLU A 243 -26.49 47.94 -11.39
C GLU A 243 -27.34 46.73 -10.98
N LYS A 244 -28.14 46.91 -9.92
CA LYS A 244 -28.99 45.83 -9.38
C LYS A 244 -30.11 45.46 -10.37
N GLU A 245 -30.56 46.43 -11.14
CA GLU A 245 -31.68 46.36 -12.08
C GLU A 245 -31.31 45.63 -13.38
N GLU A 246 -30.03 45.60 -13.75
CA GLU A 246 -29.54 44.86 -14.93
C GLU A 246 -29.81 43.36 -14.74
N LYS A 247 -30.54 42.70 -15.64
CA LYS A 247 -30.79 41.25 -15.56
C LYS A 247 -30.08 40.51 -16.69
N ILE A 248 -29.48 39.37 -16.37
CA ILE A 248 -28.84 38.49 -17.35
C ILE A 248 -29.91 37.63 -18.04
N GLN A 249 -29.84 37.54 -19.37
CA GLN A 249 -30.67 36.63 -20.15
C GLN A 249 -30.47 35.18 -19.71
N ASN A 250 -31.53 34.38 -19.71
CA ASN A 250 -31.45 32.98 -19.25
C ASN A 250 -30.42 32.15 -20.04
N SER A 251 -30.25 32.40 -21.34
CA SER A 251 -29.22 31.76 -22.18
C SER A 251 -27.79 32.10 -21.74
N ALA A 252 -27.54 33.35 -21.33
CA ALA A 252 -26.24 33.80 -20.85
C ALA A 252 -25.90 33.21 -19.46
N LYS A 253 -26.89 32.82 -18.66
CA LYS A 253 -26.65 32.08 -17.40
C LYS A 253 -26.07 30.69 -17.65
N LEU A 254 -26.33 30.07 -18.80
CA LEU A 254 -25.75 28.76 -19.15
C LEU A 254 -24.23 28.83 -19.35
N TRP A 255 -23.67 30.02 -19.61
CA TRP A 255 -22.22 30.20 -19.78
C TRP A 255 -21.43 29.92 -18.50
N ILE A 256 -22.09 29.95 -17.33
CA ILE A 256 -21.50 29.55 -16.06
C ILE A 256 -21.08 28.07 -16.10
N LEU A 257 -21.82 27.23 -16.82
CA LEU A 257 -21.49 25.80 -16.95
C LEU A 257 -20.14 25.58 -17.64
N ALA A 258 -19.71 26.51 -18.51
CA ALA A 258 -18.41 26.44 -19.16
C ALA A 258 -17.23 26.51 -18.15
N VAL A 259 -17.43 27.16 -17.00
CA VAL A 259 -16.42 27.25 -15.93
C VAL A 259 -16.20 25.89 -15.26
N LEU A 260 -17.23 25.06 -15.24
CA LEU A 260 -17.19 23.70 -14.69
C LEU A 260 -16.76 22.65 -15.72
N ALA A 261 -16.77 22.98 -17.02
CA ALA A 261 -16.42 22.05 -18.09
C ALA A 261 -15.04 21.38 -17.91
N PRO A 262 -13.96 22.08 -17.50
CA PRO A 262 -12.67 21.42 -17.24
C PRO A 262 -12.78 20.33 -16.18
N PHE A 263 -13.49 20.58 -15.08
CA PHE A 263 -13.66 19.60 -14.01
C PHE A 263 -14.65 18.50 -14.36
N PHE A 264 -15.62 18.77 -15.24
CA PHE A 264 -16.52 17.75 -15.74
C PHE A 264 -15.79 16.75 -16.66
N LEU A 265 -15.00 17.26 -17.61
CA LEU A 265 -14.18 16.42 -18.49
C LEU A 265 -13.12 15.65 -17.69
N MET A 266 -12.45 16.33 -16.76
CA MET A 266 -11.49 15.69 -15.88
C MET A 266 -12.16 14.67 -14.95
N GLY A 267 -13.35 14.97 -14.44
CA GLY A 267 -14.14 14.05 -13.63
C GLY A 267 -14.48 12.76 -14.37
N ILE A 268 -14.90 12.85 -15.64
CA ILE A 268 -15.13 11.67 -16.51
C ILE A 268 -13.82 10.89 -16.71
N TYR A 269 -12.74 11.59 -17.08
CA TYR A 269 -11.44 10.96 -17.30
C TYR A 269 -10.92 10.23 -16.05
N GLN A 270 -11.07 10.84 -14.88
CA GLN A 270 -10.61 10.30 -13.60
C GLN A 270 -11.53 9.21 -13.05
N ALA A 271 -12.84 9.31 -13.28
CA ALA A 271 -13.78 8.24 -12.96
C ALA A 271 -13.48 6.96 -13.77
N HIS A 272 -13.01 7.12 -15.01
CA HIS A 272 -12.61 5.99 -15.85
C HIS A 272 -11.22 5.44 -15.49
N THR A 273 -10.22 6.30 -15.33
CA THR A 273 -8.83 5.88 -15.12
C THR A 273 -8.46 5.58 -13.66
N ARG A 274 -9.25 6.06 -12.68
CA ARG A 274 -9.04 5.93 -11.23
C ARG A 274 -7.69 6.44 -10.68
N LYS A 275 -6.81 7.02 -11.51
CA LYS A 275 -5.46 7.48 -11.13
C LYS A 275 -5.46 8.47 -9.96
N ASN A 276 -6.40 9.41 -9.91
CA ASN A 276 -6.51 10.34 -8.79
C ASN A 276 -6.89 9.66 -7.47
N ILE A 277 -7.68 8.59 -7.52
CA ILE A 277 -8.07 7.81 -6.34
C ILE A 277 -6.86 7.02 -5.85
N GLU A 278 -6.12 6.40 -6.75
CA GLU A 278 -4.85 5.72 -6.43
C GLU A 278 -3.85 6.68 -5.79
N LYS A 279 -3.67 7.88 -6.37
CA LYS A 279 -2.83 8.93 -5.80
C LYS A 279 -3.28 9.35 -4.40
N ALA A 280 -4.59 9.51 -4.19
CA ALA A 280 -5.14 9.84 -2.88
C ALA A 280 -4.92 8.72 -1.84
N LYS A 281 -5.08 7.45 -2.25
CA LYS A 281 -4.78 6.28 -1.41
C LYS A 281 -3.30 6.25 -1.03
N MET A 282 -2.39 6.39 -2.00
CA MET A 282 -0.93 6.44 -1.75
C MET A 282 -0.54 7.55 -0.77
N LEU A 283 -1.10 8.76 -0.93
CA LEU A 283 -0.84 9.88 -0.01
C LEU A 283 -1.35 9.58 1.40
N ALA A 284 -2.56 9.02 1.54
CA ALA A 284 -3.11 8.64 2.84
C ALA A 284 -2.23 7.59 3.54
N ARG A 285 -1.77 6.57 2.80
CA ARG A 285 -0.83 5.56 3.31
C ARG A 285 0.47 6.18 3.79
N ASN A 286 1.07 7.07 3.00
CA ASN A 286 2.29 7.78 3.40
C ASN A 286 2.09 8.62 4.67
N THR A 287 0.91 9.21 4.86
CA THR A 287 0.58 9.92 6.10
C THR A 287 0.54 8.99 7.31
N GLU A 288 -0.11 7.83 7.18
CA GLU A 288 -0.18 6.83 8.26
C GLU A 288 1.21 6.25 8.58
N ARG A 289 2.02 5.92 7.58
CA ARG A 289 3.40 5.44 7.77
C ARG A 289 4.28 6.43 8.53
N ASN A 290 3.98 7.72 8.42
CA ASN A 290 4.71 8.79 9.10
C ASN A 290 4.20 9.08 10.53
N ARG A 291 3.21 8.34 11.02
CA ARG A 291 2.79 8.45 12.43
C ARG A 291 3.80 7.83 13.37
N SER A 292 3.99 8.51 14.50
CA SER A 292 4.80 8.05 15.61
C SER A 292 3.91 7.28 16.59
N VAL A 293 4.25 6.02 16.87
CA VAL A 293 3.50 5.13 17.77
C VAL A 293 4.46 4.49 18.77
N LEU A 294 4.08 4.42 20.04
CA LEU A 294 4.79 3.70 21.09
C LEU A 294 3.92 2.55 21.59
N PHE A 295 4.33 1.31 21.33
CA PHE A 295 3.78 0.13 21.98
C PHE A 295 4.51 -0.08 23.31
N GLN A 296 3.81 -0.09 24.44
CA GLN A 296 4.41 -0.26 25.77
C GLN A 296 3.74 -1.36 26.59
N ASN A 297 4.43 -1.81 27.65
CA ASN A 297 3.98 -2.91 28.50
C ASN A 297 3.76 -4.23 27.74
N VAL A 298 4.52 -4.44 26.66
CA VAL A 298 4.35 -5.57 25.75
C VAL A 298 5.50 -6.56 25.88
N LYS A 299 5.24 -7.85 25.72
CA LYS A 299 6.32 -8.83 25.50
C LYS A 299 6.86 -8.63 24.09
N ILE A 300 8.18 -8.64 23.91
CA ILE A 300 8.81 -8.48 22.60
C ILE A 300 9.58 -9.75 22.26
N PHE A 301 9.17 -10.44 21.20
CA PHE A 301 10.04 -11.40 20.52
C PHE A 301 10.75 -10.67 19.39
N ALA A 302 12.06 -10.45 19.51
CA ALA A 302 12.77 -9.60 18.57
C ALA A 302 13.03 -10.26 17.20
N GLY A 303 12.70 -11.54 16.99
CA GLY A 303 12.95 -12.28 15.74
C GLY A 303 14.26 -13.07 15.73
N ASN A 304 15.33 -12.52 16.30
CA ASN A 304 16.65 -13.17 16.34
C ASN A 304 16.84 -14.12 17.55
N GLY A 305 15.76 -14.49 18.23
CA GLY A 305 15.77 -15.26 19.48
C GLY A 305 15.82 -14.42 20.77
N THR A 306 16.05 -13.10 20.68
CA THR A 306 15.98 -12.22 21.85
C THR A 306 14.53 -12.04 22.30
N VAL A 307 14.28 -12.16 23.61
CA VAL A 307 12.97 -11.94 24.22
C VAL A 307 13.09 -10.88 25.32
N ILE A 308 12.21 -9.89 25.28
CA ILE A 308 12.05 -8.89 26.33
C ILE A 308 10.67 -9.12 26.95
N GLU A 309 10.64 -9.53 28.23
CA GLU A 309 9.39 -9.93 28.89
C GLU A 309 8.39 -8.77 29.05
N ARG A 310 8.90 -7.54 29.23
CA ARG A 310 8.07 -6.34 29.33
C ARG A 310 8.84 -5.12 28.84
N GLY A 311 8.72 -4.82 27.56
CA GLY A 311 9.42 -3.72 26.91
C GLY A 311 8.50 -2.66 26.31
N ALA A 312 9.10 -1.81 25.48
CA ALA A 312 8.38 -0.90 24.60
C ALA A 312 9.10 -0.74 23.25
N VAL A 313 8.34 -0.42 22.19
CA VAL A 313 8.88 -0.16 20.85
C VAL A 313 8.29 1.14 20.32
N LEU A 314 9.17 2.09 19.99
CA LEU A 314 8.82 3.35 19.34
C LEU A 314 9.01 3.21 17.83
N VAL A 315 7.93 3.40 17.09
CA VAL A 315 7.91 3.47 15.63
C VAL A 315 7.80 4.93 15.20
N ARG A 316 8.60 5.36 14.22
CA ARG A 316 8.51 6.68 13.58
C ARG A 316 8.86 6.55 12.09
N ASN A 317 8.12 7.23 11.22
CA ASN A 317 8.42 7.30 9.78
C ASN A 317 8.63 5.92 9.13
N GLY A 318 7.76 4.96 9.44
CA GLY A 318 7.84 3.60 8.90
C GLY A 318 8.95 2.73 9.46
N LYS A 319 9.71 3.22 10.46
CA LYS A 319 10.89 2.55 11.01
C LYS A 319 10.77 2.36 12.52
N ILE A 320 11.44 1.33 13.02
CA ILE A 320 11.67 1.14 14.45
C ILE A 320 12.71 2.18 14.88
N ALA A 321 12.28 3.21 15.59
CA ALA A 321 13.14 4.28 16.06
C ALA A 321 13.91 3.87 17.32
N GLN A 322 13.26 3.17 18.23
CA GLN A 322 13.87 2.73 19.49
C GLN A 322 13.17 1.49 20.05
N VAL A 323 13.96 0.61 20.67
CA VAL A 323 13.49 -0.52 21.47
C VAL A 323 13.92 -0.27 22.91
N PHE A 324 13.00 -0.47 23.86
CA PHE A 324 13.24 -0.28 25.28
C PHE A 324 13.07 -1.61 26.01
N ASP A 325 14.07 -2.00 26.81
CA ASP A 325 14.02 -3.20 27.65
C ASP A 325 13.02 -3.08 28.81
N SER A 326 12.58 -1.85 29.10
CA SER A 326 11.51 -1.53 30.04
C SER A 326 10.74 -0.29 29.55
N PRO A 327 9.42 -0.18 29.81
CA PRO A 327 8.64 0.99 29.41
C PRO A 327 9.26 2.32 29.90
N PRO A 328 9.31 3.36 29.07
CA PRO A 328 9.86 4.66 29.45
C PRO A 328 9.01 5.34 30.52
N ALA A 329 9.66 6.00 31.50
CA ALA A 329 8.97 6.68 32.60
C ALA A 329 8.17 7.92 32.17
N GLU A 330 8.63 8.63 31.14
CA GLU A 330 7.96 9.80 30.57
C GLU A 330 7.75 9.60 29.06
N THR A 331 6.49 9.46 28.65
CA THR A 331 6.11 9.21 27.25
C THR A 331 5.73 10.48 26.48
N LYS A 332 5.38 11.56 27.18
CA LYS A 332 4.92 12.82 26.56
C LYS A 332 5.99 13.48 25.67
N SER A 333 7.26 13.36 26.04
CA SER A 333 8.40 13.88 25.27
C SER A 333 8.68 13.12 23.97
N LEU A 334 8.03 11.96 23.77
CA LEU A 334 8.19 11.14 22.57
C LEU A 334 7.28 11.57 21.43
N ASP A 335 6.33 12.51 21.66
CA ASP A 335 5.38 12.98 20.64
C ASP A 335 4.76 11.81 19.83
N ALA A 336 4.40 10.71 20.49
CA ALA A 336 3.89 9.50 19.87
C ALA A 336 2.50 9.14 20.40
N ASP A 337 1.72 8.40 19.62
CA ASP A 337 0.53 7.73 20.11
C ASP A 337 0.93 6.55 21.00
N VAL A 338 0.56 6.59 22.27
CA VAL A 338 1.01 5.62 23.28
C VAL A 338 -0.07 4.56 23.47
N GLN A 339 0.30 3.31 23.21
CA GLN A 339 -0.59 2.15 23.26
C GLN A 339 -0.08 1.16 24.32
N ASP A 340 -0.93 0.89 25.32
CA ASP A 340 -0.66 -0.15 26.31
C ASP A 340 -1.10 -1.50 25.76
N GLU A 341 -0.16 -2.42 25.64
CA GLU A 341 -0.38 -3.74 25.04
C GLU A 341 -0.10 -4.87 26.04
N THR A 342 -0.44 -4.63 27.31
CA THR A 342 -0.34 -5.64 28.38
C THR A 342 -1.04 -6.95 27.98
N GLY A 343 -0.34 -8.08 28.18
CA GLY A 343 -0.86 -9.42 27.87
C GLY A 343 -0.71 -9.84 26.40
N LYS A 344 -0.06 -9.02 25.57
CA LYS A 344 0.20 -9.30 24.16
C LYS A 344 1.69 -9.46 23.89
N THR A 345 2.00 -10.07 22.75
CA THR A 345 3.37 -10.23 22.24
C THR A 345 3.53 -9.49 20.92
N LEU A 346 4.51 -8.59 20.87
CA LEU A 346 4.95 -7.89 19.68
C LEU A 346 6.11 -8.64 19.04
N MET A 347 6.04 -8.87 17.73
CA MET A 347 7.07 -9.57 16.96
C MET A 347 7.22 -8.97 15.55
N PRO A 348 8.33 -9.24 14.84
CA PRO A 348 8.41 -8.95 13.41
C PRO A 348 7.26 -9.64 12.69
N GLY A 349 6.76 -9.02 11.62
CA GLY A 349 5.83 -9.71 10.74
C GLY A 349 6.45 -10.99 10.18
N LEU A 350 5.63 -12.03 10.06
CA LEU A 350 6.07 -13.31 9.54
C LEU A 350 6.49 -13.19 8.07
N ILE A 351 7.37 -14.08 7.64
CA ILE A 351 7.86 -14.19 6.27
C ILE A 351 7.61 -15.62 5.80
N ASP A 352 6.85 -15.75 4.71
CA ASP A 352 6.60 -17.04 4.07
C ASP A 352 7.59 -17.26 2.93
N MET A 353 8.49 -18.23 3.08
CA MET A 353 9.59 -18.44 2.14
C MET A 353 9.22 -19.29 0.92
N HIS A 354 7.99 -19.79 0.82
CA HIS A 354 7.61 -20.66 -0.30
C HIS A 354 6.14 -20.46 -0.65
N VAL A 355 5.88 -19.76 -1.75
CA VAL A 355 4.50 -19.54 -2.22
C VAL A 355 4.43 -19.57 -3.74
N HIS A 356 3.25 -19.88 -4.26
CA HIS A 356 2.89 -19.83 -5.68
C HIS A 356 1.67 -18.92 -5.87
N ILE A 357 1.90 -17.62 -6.03
CA ILE A 357 0.84 -16.59 -5.97
C ILE A 357 -0.16 -16.71 -7.12
N GLY A 358 0.22 -17.36 -8.23
CA GLY A 358 -0.63 -17.61 -9.38
C GLY A 358 -1.67 -18.71 -9.15
N ALA A 359 -1.37 -19.68 -8.30
CA ALA A 359 -2.29 -20.77 -7.96
C ALA A 359 -3.27 -20.34 -6.84
N PRO A 360 -4.48 -20.93 -6.74
CA PRO A 360 -5.50 -20.47 -5.80
C PRO A 360 -5.49 -21.14 -4.42
N GLY A 361 -4.79 -22.27 -4.24
CA GLY A 361 -4.85 -23.06 -3.00
C GLY A 361 -6.01 -24.08 -2.94
N GLY A 362 -6.83 -24.17 -3.99
CA GLY A 362 -8.04 -25.01 -4.04
C GLY A 362 -8.68 -24.98 -5.43
N VAL A 363 -9.94 -25.38 -5.54
CA VAL A 363 -10.68 -25.37 -6.81
C VAL A 363 -11.86 -24.43 -6.80
N TYR A 364 -12.11 -23.80 -7.95
CA TYR A 364 -13.35 -23.09 -8.29
C TYR A 364 -14.19 -23.90 -9.26
N ASP A 365 -15.51 -23.90 -9.05
CA ASP A 365 -16.47 -24.43 -10.04
C ASP A 365 -16.54 -23.57 -11.30
N ASN A 366 -16.25 -22.26 -11.19
CA ASN A 366 -16.25 -21.32 -12.31
C ASN A 366 -14.83 -21.15 -12.87
N PRO A 367 -14.53 -21.64 -14.10
CA PRO A 367 -13.20 -21.58 -14.68
C PRO A 367 -12.66 -20.16 -14.90
N SER A 368 -13.53 -19.14 -15.04
CA SER A 368 -13.09 -17.75 -15.23
C SER A 368 -12.31 -17.19 -14.03
N LYS A 369 -12.48 -17.76 -12.84
CA LYS A 369 -11.80 -17.34 -11.61
C LYS A 369 -10.30 -17.63 -11.63
N TYR A 370 -9.85 -18.66 -12.35
CA TYR A 370 -8.42 -18.98 -12.47
C TYR A 370 -7.67 -17.98 -13.36
N ALA A 371 -8.38 -17.26 -14.24
CA ALA A 371 -7.82 -16.25 -15.12
C ALA A 371 -8.04 -14.82 -14.61
N ASP A 372 -8.53 -14.64 -13.37
CA ASP A 372 -8.76 -13.32 -12.79
C ASP A 372 -7.41 -12.61 -12.53
N PRO A 373 -7.12 -11.48 -13.22
CA PRO A 373 -5.86 -10.77 -13.06
C PRO A 373 -5.69 -10.13 -11.68
N ASN A 374 -6.78 -9.96 -10.89
CA ASN A 374 -6.73 -9.38 -9.55
C ASN A 374 -6.69 -10.44 -8.44
N ALA A 375 -6.75 -11.73 -8.77
CA ALA A 375 -6.65 -12.79 -7.78
C ALA A 375 -5.32 -12.75 -6.99
N PRO A 376 -4.15 -12.48 -7.61
CA PRO A 376 -2.89 -12.31 -6.88
C PRO A 376 -2.91 -11.18 -5.85
N ASP A 377 -3.54 -10.03 -6.16
CA ASP A 377 -3.66 -8.90 -5.23
C ASP A 377 -4.42 -9.31 -3.96
N ARG A 378 -5.53 -10.04 -4.13
CA ARG A 378 -6.30 -10.58 -3.00
C ARG A 378 -5.48 -11.56 -2.18
N ARG A 379 -4.67 -12.41 -2.82
CA ARG A 379 -3.81 -13.38 -2.13
C ARG A 379 -2.73 -12.66 -1.30
N LEU A 380 -2.08 -11.62 -1.83
CA LEU A 380 -1.14 -10.80 -1.04
C LEU A 380 -1.81 -10.03 0.10
N ALA A 381 -3.07 -9.61 -0.08
CA ALA A 381 -3.88 -9.09 1.02
C ALA A 381 -4.15 -10.16 2.09
N ALA A 382 -4.40 -11.42 1.71
CA ALA A 382 -4.62 -12.53 2.66
C ALA A 382 -3.38 -12.79 3.55
N TYR A 383 -2.18 -12.66 3.00
CA TYR A 383 -0.93 -12.71 3.77
C TYR A 383 -0.87 -11.60 4.82
N LEU A 384 -1.06 -10.33 4.43
CA LEU A 384 -1.07 -9.22 5.40
C LEU A 384 -2.18 -9.37 6.44
N PHE A 385 -3.38 -9.80 6.04
CA PHE A 385 -4.47 -10.05 6.97
C PHE A 385 -4.07 -11.04 8.07
N SER A 386 -3.27 -12.02 7.69
CA SER A 386 -2.78 -13.11 8.54
C SER A 386 -1.44 -12.76 9.20
N GLY A 387 -0.95 -11.52 9.14
CA GLY A 387 0.28 -11.12 9.82
C GLY A 387 1.59 -11.51 9.11
N ILE A 388 1.51 -11.96 7.86
CA ILE A 388 2.66 -12.21 6.99
C ILE A 388 2.95 -10.91 6.25
N THR A 389 4.12 -10.34 6.48
CA THR A 389 4.51 -9.04 5.91
C THR A 389 5.42 -9.16 4.69
N ALA A 390 5.99 -10.33 4.44
CA ALA A 390 6.75 -10.61 3.24
C ALA A 390 6.55 -12.06 2.79
N VAL A 391 6.65 -12.30 1.48
CA VAL A 391 6.58 -13.63 0.88
C VAL A 391 7.64 -13.79 -0.20
N ARG A 392 8.18 -14.99 -0.37
CA ARG A 392 9.03 -15.38 -1.50
C ARG A 392 8.24 -16.29 -2.45
N SER A 393 7.88 -15.75 -3.61
CA SER A 393 7.35 -16.57 -4.71
C SER A 393 8.48 -17.41 -5.29
N THR A 394 8.29 -18.73 -5.26
CA THR A 394 9.25 -19.74 -5.71
C THR A 394 8.94 -20.29 -7.10
N GLY A 395 7.97 -19.71 -7.80
CA GLY A 395 7.63 -20.11 -9.16
C GLY A 395 6.31 -19.52 -9.61
N ASP A 396 6.35 -18.51 -10.47
CA ASP A 396 5.17 -17.84 -11.00
C ASP A 396 5.47 -17.22 -12.37
N PHE A 397 4.42 -16.77 -13.08
CA PHE A 397 4.60 -16.02 -14.31
C PHE A 397 5.40 -14.73 -14.06
N LEU A 398 6.50 -14.54 -14.80
CA LEU A 398 7.43 -13.44 -14.58
C LEU A 398 6.77 -12.06 -14.72
N ASP A 399 6.01 -11.85 -15.79
CA ASP A 399 5.31 -10.59 -16.06
C ASP A 399 4.32 -10.22 -14.95
N VAL A 400 3.51 -11.18 -14.50
CA VAL A 400 2.54 -11.02 -13.40
C VAL A 400 3.27 -10.70 -12.10
N SER A 401 4.33 -11.45 -11.79
CA SER A 401 5.11 -11.32 -10.56
C SER A 401 5.76 -9.93 -10.43
N LEU A 402 6.43 -9.48 -11.49
CA LEU A 402 7.12 -8.18 -11.48
C LEU A 402 6.14 -7.01 -11.47
N LYS A 403 5.01 -7.14 -12.19
CA LYS A 403 3.94 -6.14 -12.16
C LYS A 403 3.34 -6.03 -10.76
N LEU A 404 2.95 -7.16 -10.17
CA LEU A 404 2.38 -7.22 -8.82
C LEU A 404 3.32 -6.59 -7.78
N ARG A 405 4.61 -6.94 -7.83
CA ARG A 405 5.64 -6.32 -6.99
C ARG A 405 5.69 -4.79 -7.13
N SER A 406 5.62 -4.29 -8.36
CA SER A 406 5.63 -2.85 -8.63
C SER A 406 4.40 -2.14 -8.05
N GLU A 407 3.22 -2.76 -8.14
CA GLU A 407 1.96 -2.19 -7.64
C GLU A 407 1.88 -2.20 -6.09
N ILE A 408 2.46 -3.21 -5.46
CA ILE A 408 2.63 -3.26 -3.99
C ILE A 408 3.66 -2.23 -3.51
N ASN A 409 4.81 -2.14 -4.19
CA ASN A 409 5.88 -1.21 -3.81
C ASN A 409 5.51 0.26 -4.04
N SER A 410 4.72 0.57 -5.07
CA SER A 410 4.17 1.91 -5.26
C SER A 410 3.15 2.31 -4.18
N GLY A 411 2.59 1.32 -3.48
CA GLY A 411 1.50 1.53 -2.54
C GLY A 411 0.16 1.75 -3.24
N GLN A 412 -0.01 1.27 -4.48
CA GLN A 412 -1.31 1.19 -5.15
C GLN A 412 -2.20 0.16 -4.45
N TYR A 413 -1.65 -1.02 -4.17
CA TYR A 413 -2.27 -2.06 -3.34
C TYR A 413 -1.51 -2.26 -2.03
N LEU A 414 -2.23 -2.65 -0.99
CA LEU A 414 -1.71 -3.08 0.29
C LEU A 414 -1.75 -4.61 0.31
N GLY A 415 -0.58 -5.21 0.27
CA GLY A 415 -0.36 -6.65 0.31
C GLY A 415 1.06 -6.90 0.81
N ALA A 416 1.36 -8.17 1.14
CA ALA A 416 2.67 -8.52 1.67
C ALA A 416 3.77 -8.14 0.68
N GLU A 417 4.95 -7.80 1.20
CA GLU A 417 6.09 -7.55 0.35
C GLU A 417 6.44 -8.80 -0.46
N PHE A 418 6.60 -8.64 -1.76
CA PHE A 418 6.67 -9.76 -2.70
C PHE A 418 8.08 -9.87 -3.30
N PHE A 419 8.80 -10.93 -2.93
CA PHE A 419 10.08 -11.31 -3.51
C PHE A 419 9.85 -12.36 -4.58
N ALA A 420 10.28 -12.12 -5.81
CA ALA A 420 9.99 -13.00 -6.94
C ALA A 420 11.23 -13.79 -7.36
N CYS A 421 11.22 -15.13 -7.26
CA CYS A 421 12.23 -15.96 -7.92
C CYS A 421 11.98 -16.04 -9.45
N GLY A 422 10.74 -15.80 -9.89
CA GLY A 422 10.36 -15.86 -11.30
C GLY A 422 10.20 -17.28 -11.82
N PRO A 423 10.50 -17.54 -13.11
CA PRO A 423 10.35 -18.84 -13.74
C PRO A 423 11.24 -19.94 -13.13
N LEU A 424 10.75 -21.18 -13.09
CA LEU A 424 11.49 -22.33 -12.56
C LEU A 424 12.44 -22.92 -13.60
N PHE A 425 13.70 -23.15 -13.23
CA PHE A 425 14.64 -23.94 -14.03
C PHE A 425 14.34 -25.44 -13.86
N THR A 426 14.00 -26.09 -14.97
CA THR A 426 13.63 -27.52 -14.99
C THR A 426 14.01 -28.17 -16.32
N ALA A 427 13.84 -29.49 -16.43
CA ALA A 427 14.03 -30.24 -17.66
C ALA A 427 12.78 -30.20 -18.55
N GLU A 428 12.96 -30.47 -19.85
CA GLU A 428 11.85 -30.81 -20.73
C GLU A 428 11.15 -32.07 -20.20
N GLY A 429 9.84 -32.02 -19.95
CA GLY A 429 9.10 -33.09 -19.27
C GLY A 429 9.40 -33.23 -17.76
N GLY A 430 10.05 -32.23 -17.16
CA GLY A 430 10.32 -32.17 -15.72
C GLY A 430 9.17 -31.56 -14.91
N HIS A 431 9.27 -31.60 -13.59
CA HIS A 431 8.32 -30.93 -12.70
C HIS A 431 8.53 -29.41 -12.71
N PRO A 432 7.47 -28.56 -12.73
CA PRO A 432 6.05 -28.90 -12.91
C PRO A 432 5.59 -28.91 -14.38
N LEU A 433 6.49 -28.73 -15.36
CA LEU A 433 6.14 -28.62 -16.79
C LEU A 433 5.31 -29.81 -17.30
N GLU A 434 5.62 -31.03 -16.85
CA GLU A 434 4.90 -32.24 -17.25
C GLU A 434 3.43 -32.24 -16.80
N LEU A 435 3.11 -31.56 -15.70
CA LEU A 435 1.73 -31.40 -15.21
C LEU A 435 0.90 -30.48 -16.12
N LEU A 436 1.56 -29.61 -16.88
CA LEU A 436 0.88 -28.68 -17.80
C LEU A 436 0.38 -29.35 -19.07
N LYS A 437 0.71 -30.62 -19.35
CA LYS A 437 0.23 -31.33 -20.56
C LYS A 437 -1.28 -31.45 -20.64
N TYR A 438 -1.98 -31.36 -19.51
CA TYR A 438 -3.43 -31.38 -19.41
C TYR A 438 -4.10 -30.02 -19.66
N PHE A 439 -3.31 -28.96 -19.83
CA PHE A 439 -3.79 -27.60 -20.06
C PHE A 439 -3.88 -27.27 -21.56
N PRO A 440 -4.73 -26.30 -21.95
CA PRO A 440 -4.83 -25.84 -23.33
C PRO A 440 -3.49 -25.39 -23.90
N GLU A 441 -3.28 -25.57 -25.21
CA GLU A 441 -2.02 -25.26 -25.90
C GLU A 441 -1.53 -23.82 -25.68
N SER A 442 -2.44 -22.84 -25.73
CA SER A 442 -2.12 -21.43 -25.48
C SER A 442 -1.55 -21.20 -24.07
N GLN A 443 -2.05 -21.92 -23.07
CA GLN A 443 -1.55 -21.83 -21.69
C GLN A 443 -0.21 -22.54 -21.55
N ARG A 444 -0.02 -23.69 -22.21
CA ARG A 444 1.27 -24.40 -22.25
C ARG A 444 2.36 -23.54 -22.90
N GLN A 445 2.05 -22.86 -24.00
CA GLN A 445 3.00 -21.95 -24.64
C GLN A 445 3.36 -20.80 -23.71
N LYS A 446 2.36 -20.15 -23.10
CA LYS A 446 2.60 -19.06 -22.13
C LYS A 446 3.45 -19.53 -20.95
N ALA A 447 3.24 -20.75 -20.45
CA ALA A 447 4.07 -21.32 -19.40
C ALA A 447 5.52 -21.54 -19.80
N ARG A 448 5.78 -22.01 -21.02
CA ARG A 448 7.15 -22.13 -21.55
C ARG A 448 7.87 -20.79 -21.66
N GLU A 449 7.13 -19.71 -21.92
CA GLU A 449 7.70 -18.37 -22.04
C GLU A 449 7.90 -17.69 -20.67
N GLN A 450 6.90 -17.80 -19.79
CA GLN A 450 6.78 -16.97 -18.59
C GLN A 450 6.91 -17.74 -17.26
N PHE A 451 6.80 -19.06 -17.23
CA PHE A 451 6.75 -19.86 -15.98
C PHE A 451 7.94 -20.81 -15.81
N VAL A 452 8.56 -21.29 -16.90
CA VAL A 452 9.73 -22.18 -16.82
C VAL A 452 10.93 -21.67 -17.63
N ARG A 453 12.09 -22.23 -17.32
CA ARG A 453 13.37 -22.10 -18.03
C ARG A 453 13.90 -23.50 -18.32
N LEU A 454 14.25 -23.74 -19.58
CA LEU A 454 14.60 -25.07 -20.11
C LEU A 454 15.97 -25.04 -20.79
N PRO A 455 17.06 -24.70 -20.05
CA PRO A 455 18.39 -24.65 -20.63
C PRO A 455 18.88 -26.04 -21.06
N LYS A 456 19.51 -26.11 -22.24
CA LYS A 456 20.05 -27.36 -22.80
C LYS A 456 21.54 -27.56 -22.53
N SER A 457 22.20 -26.52 -22.01
CA SER A 457 23.63 -26.53 -21.69
C SER A 457 23.92 -25.60 -20.52
N SER A 458 25.08 -25.78 -19.89
CA SER A 458 25.56 -24.89 -18.81
C SER A 458 25.71 -23.43 -19.27
N GLY A 459 26.06 -23.19 -20.54
CA GLY A 459 26.15 -21.83 -21.09
C GLY A 459 24.78 -21.17 -21.24
N GLU A 460 23.78 -21.92 -21.73
CA GLU A 460 22.39 -21.42 -21.79
C GLU A 460 21.80 -21.19 -20.40
N ALA A 461 22.10 -22.06 -19.43
CA ALA A 461 21.69 -21.89 -18.04
C ALA A 461 22.21 -20.57 -17.46
N GLY A 462 23.50 -20.30 -17.63
CA GLY A 462 24.11 -19.04 -17.19
C GLY A 462 23.44 -17.82 -17.84
N GLN A 463 23.27 -17.85 -19.17
CA GLN A 463 22.63 -16.74 -19.89
C GLN A 463 21.19 -16.47 -19.42
N GLN A 464 20.42 -17.52 -19.16
CA GLN A 464 19.04 -17.38 -18.69
C GLN A 464 18.96 -16.82 -17.26
N VAL A 465 19.94 -17.13 -16.39
CA VAL A 465 20.05 -16.50 -15.07
C VAL A 465 20.37 -15.01 -15.21
N ASP A 466 21.35 -14.64 -16.04
CA ASP A 466 21.69 -13.24 -16.31
C ASP A 466 20.49 -12.43 -16.83
N ASP A 467 19.67 -13.04 -17.69
CA ASP A 467 18.48 -12.41 -18.25
C ASP A 467 17.40 -12.18 -17.19
N LEU A 468 17.23 -13.12 -16.25
CA LEU A 468 16.32 -12.95 -15.12
C LEU A 468 16.84 -11.90 -14.13
N GLN A 469 18.15 -11.86 -13.87
CA GLN A 469 18.78 -10.81 -13.06
C GLN A 469 18.50 -9.42 -13.67
N LYS A 470 18.67 -9.27 -14.99
CA LYS A 470 18.34 -8.02 -15.72
C LYS A 470 16.85 -7.68 -15.67
N ALA A 471 15.97 -8.69 -15.70
CA ALA A 471 14.54 -8.49 -15.50
C ALA A 471 14.19 -8.08 -14.06
N GLY A 472 15.14 -8.25 -13.13
CA GLY A 472 15.04 -7.81 -11.75
C GLY A 472 14.35 -8.81 -10.84
N VAL A 473 14.55 -10.13 -11.03
CA VAL A 473 14.13 -11.13 -10.03
C VAL A 473 14.93 -10.97 -8.74
N ASP A 474 14.36 -11.42 -7.62
CA ASP A 474 14.98 -11.36 -6.29
C ASP A 474 15.68 -12.67 -5.90
N CYS A 475 15.47 -13.73 -6.68
CA CYS A 475 15.89 -15.10 -6.37
C CYS A 475 15.91 -15.95 -7.66
N ILE A 476 16.54 -17.12 -7.63
CA ILE A 476 16.47 -18.15 -8.67
C ILE A 476 15.94 -19.45 -8.10
N LYS A 477 14.96 -20.08 -8.77
CA LYS A 477 14.44 -21.40 -8.40
C LYS A 477 14.84 -22.45 -9.42
N ALA A 478 15.34 -23.59 -8.94
CA ALA A 478 15.57 -24.78 -9.76
C ALA A 478 14.90 -26.03 -9.18
N VAL A 479 14.66 -27.04 -10.03
CA VAL A 479 13.96 -28.28 -9.69
C VAL A 479 14.86 -29.48 -10.00
N LEU A 480 15.08 -30.35 -9.00
CA LEU A 480 15.86 -31.58 -9.13
C LEU A 480 15.02 -32.86 -8.99
N GLU A 481 13.71 -32.75 -8.84
CA GLU A 481 12.85 -33.91 -8.63
C GLU A 481 12.66 -34.75 -9.93
N ALA A 482 12.78 -36.07 -9.77
CA ALA A 482 12.38 -37.07 -10.78
C ALA A 482 10.99 -37.68 -10.53
N GLY A 483 10.38 -37.35 -9.38
CA GLY A 483 9.07 -37.82 -8.98
C GLY A 483 9.06 -39.30 -8.57
N ASN A 484 7.87 -39.86 -8.40
CA ASN A 484 7.66 -41.26 -8.02
C ASN A 484 6.29 -41.77 -8.49
N ALA A 485 5.90 -42.97 -8.03
CA ALA A 485 4.62 -43.58 -8.40
C ALA A 485 3.39 -42.83 -7.84
N GLU A 486 3.53 -42.07 -6.76
CA GLU A 486 2.42 -41.44 -6.04
C GLU A 486 1.96 -40.11 -6.65
N TRP A 487 2.89 -39.29 -7.16
CA TRP A 487 2.60 -37.98 -7.76
C TRP A 487 3.13 -37.76 -9.18
N GLY A 488 3.72 -38.80 -9.78
CA GLY A 488 4.12 -38.84 -11.19
C GLY A 488 5.62 -38.89 -11.37
N VAL A 489 6.06 -39.48 -12.50
CA VAL A 489 7.46 -39.58 -12.89
C VAL A 489 7.81 -38.46 -13.86
N PHE A 490 8.90 -37.75 -13.58
CA PHE A 490 9.34 -36.56 -14.29
C PHE A 490 10.77 -36.72 -14.80
N ASN A 491 11.10 -35.99 -15.87
CA ASN A 491 12.49 -35.88 -16.29
C ASN A 491 13.25 -35.00 -15.30
N ARG A 492 14.35 -35.53 -14.76
CA ARG A 492 15.25 -34.82 -13.86
C ARG A 492 16.17 -33.87 -14.63
N LEU A 493 16.45 -32.70 -14.08
CA LEU A 493 17.43 -31.76 -14.64
C LEU A 493 18.86 -32.34 -14.57
N ASP A 494 19.63 -32.22 -15.66
CA ASP A 494 21.04 -32.63 -15.70
C ASP A 494 21.84 -31.82 -14.65
N THR A 495 22.58 -32.50 -13.79
CA THR A 495 23.28 -31.85 -12.67
C THR A 495 24.32 -30.84 -13.13
N ARG A 496 24.94 -31.00 -14.31
CA ARG A 496 25.88 -29.99 -14.84
C ARG A 496 25.17 -28.71 -15.29
N VAL A 497 23.91 -28.82 -15.69
CA VAL A 497 23.06 -27.68 -16.02
C VAL A 497 22.57 -27.02 -14.72
N TYR A 498 22.13 -27.81 -13.75
CA TYR A 498 21.76 -27.34 -12.41
C TYR A 498 22.91 -26.58 -11.72
N ASP A 499 24.11 -27.17 -11.67
CA ASP A 499 25.30 -26.54 -11.10
C ASP A 499 25.61 -25.20 -11.76
N ALA A 500 25.40 -25.10 -13.07
CA ALA A 500 25.60 -23.84 -13.80
C ALA A 500 24.55 -22.78 -13.43
N VAL A 501 23.29 -23.18 -13.20
CA VAL A 501 22.24 -22.27 -12.68
C VAL A 501 22.63 -21.74 -11.30
N ILE A 502 22.98 -22.62 -10.36
CA ILE A 502 23.32 -22.24 -8.98
C ILE A 502 24.62 -21.41 -8.94
N SER A 503 25.65 -21.83 -9.68
CA SER A 503 26.90 -21.09 -9.78
C SER A 503 26.71 -19.69 -10.36
N GLN A 504 25.89 -19.55 -11.40
CA GLN A 504 25.61 -18.23 -11.98
C GLN A 504 24.80 -17.35 -11.02
N ALA A 505 23.76 -17.89 -10.38
CA ALA A 505 22.98 -17.16 -9.37
C ALA A 505 23.87 -16.63 -8.23
N GLY A 506 24.84 -17.44 -7.79
CA GLY A 506 25.84 -17.05 -6.80
C GLY A 506 26.73 -15.87 -7.26
N LYS A 507 27.23 -15.89 -8.50
CA LYS A 507 28.01 -14.77 -9.09
C LYS A 507 27.18 -13.48 -9.15
N ASP A 508 25.91 -13.62 -9.49
CA ASP A 508 24.95 -12.53 -9.63
C ASP A 508 24.39 -12.04 -8.30
N SER A 509 24.84 -12.62 -7.18
CA SER A 509 24.38 -12.29 -5.83
C SER A 509 22.87 -12.48 -5.64
N LEU A 510 22.26 -13.40 -6.39
CA LEU A 510 20.86 -13.80 -6.23
C LEU A 510 20.78 -15.02 -5.29
N PRO A 511 19.93 -14.98 -4.25
CA PRO A 511 19.57 -16.17 -3.49
C PRO A 511 18.99 -17.27 -4.39
N SER A 512 19.35 -18.53 -4.14
CA SER A 512 18.77 -19.69 -4.85
C SER A 512 17.91 -20.57 -3.94
N ALA A 513 16.85 -21.13 -4.51
CA ALA A 513 15.98 -22.12 -3.90
C ALA A 513 15.96 -23.39 -4.77
N THR A 514 15.97 -24.57 -4.16
CA THR A 514 15.95 -25.84 -4.90
C THR A 514 14.83 -26.74 -4.40
N HIS A 515 13.91 -27.10 -5.30
CA HIS A 515 12.93 -28.14 -5.05
C HIS A 515 13.58 -29.52 -5.16
N THR A 516 13.38 -30.35 -4.14
CA THR A 516 13.92 -31.71 -4.04
C THR A 516 12.81 -32.71 -3.70
N GLY A 517 12.92 -33.95 -4.18
CA GLY A 517 11.94 -35.01 -3.89
C GLY A 517 12.51 -36.18 -3.07
N ASN A 518 13.82 -36.44 -3.17
CA ASN A 518 14.49 -37.53 -2.44
C ASN A 518 15.84 -37.10 -1.82
N SER A 519 16.47 -37.97 -1.04
CA SER A 519 17.73 -37.68 -0.35
C SER A 519 18.91 -37.39 -1.31
N THR A 520 18.91 -37.99 -2.51
CA THR A 520 19.92 -37.74 -3.54
C THR A 520 19.76 -36.35 -4.14
N ASP A 521 18.53 -35.87 -4.33
CA ASP A 521 18.26 -34.50 -4.75
C ASP A 521 18.75 -33.49 -3.72
N VAL A 522 18.54 -33.76 -2.43
CA VAL A 522 19.06 -32.92 -1.34
C VAL A 522 20.59 -32.90 -1.34
N LYS A 523 21.23 -34.05 -1.58
CA LYS A 523 22.69 -34.15 -1.67
C LYS A 523 23.24 -33.34 -2.84
N ASP A 524 22.67 -33.50 -4.04
CA ASP A 524 23.08 -32.75 -5.24
C ASP A 524 22.87 -31.23 -5.05
N ALA A 525 21.76 -30.83 -4.40
CA ALA A 525 21.51 -29.44 -4.06
C ALA A 525 22.54 -28.87 -3.07
N ALA A 526 22.93 -29.67 -2.08
CA ALA A 526 23.97 -29.31 -1.13
C ALA A 526 25.35 -29.20 -1.80
N ASP A 527 25.69 -30.13 -2.70
CA ASP A 527 26.94 -30.12 -3.47
C ASP A 527 27.09 -28.83 -4.28
N ALA A 528 26.05 -28.45 -5.02
CA ALA A 528 26.03 -27.22 -5.82
C ALA A 528 26.07 -25.94 -4.96
N GLY A 529 25.72 -26.03 -3.68
CA GLY A 529 25.76 -24.90 -2.75
C GLY A 529 24.58 -23.95 -2.88
N THR A 530 23.37 -24.49 -3.13
CA THR A 530 22.14 -23.68 -3.12
C THR A 530 21.92 -22.97 -1.78
N ASN A 531 21.18 -21.86 -1.73
CA ASN A 531 20.92 -21.17 -0.46
C ASN A 531 19.80 -21.79 0.37
N SER A 532 18.83 -22.45 -0.27
CA SER A 532 17.79 -23.21 0.44
C SER A 532 17.34 -24.45 -0.32
N VAL A 533 17.07 -25.51 0.45
CA VAL A 533 16.44 -26.75 0.01
C VAL A 533 14.99 -26.73 0.46
N GLU A 534 14.08 -26.95 -0.48
CA GLU A 534 12.64 -26.94 -0.26
C GLU A 534 12.07 -28.37 -0.29
N HIS A 535 11.14 -28.66 0.62
CA HIS A 535 10.52 -29.96 0.90
C HIS A 535 11.50 -31.00 1.48
N GLY A 536 12.71 -31.10 0.93
CA GLY A 536 13.71 -32.09 1.35
C GLY A 536 13.52 -33.43 0.66
N SER A 537 13.44 -34.50 1.44
CA SER A 537 13.13 -35.83 0.91
C SER A 537 11.76 -36.29 1.37
N MET A 538 10.99 -36.79 0.40
CA MET A 538 9.64 -37.30 0.59
C MET A 538 9.60 -38.82 0.68
N ILE A 539 10.62 -39.53 0.20
CA ILE A 539 10.58 -40.99 0.02
C ILE A 539 11.59 -41.74 0.90
N ASP A 540 12.62 -41.06 1.40
CA ASP A 540 13.66 -41.63 2.24
C ASP A 540 14.21 -40.60 3.24
N LEU A 541 14.95 -41.06 4.24
CA LEU A 541 15.57 -40.15 5.21
C LEU A 541 16.81 -39.50 4.60
N ILE A 542 17.00 -38.22 4.89
CA ILE A 542 18.19 -37.48 4.47
C ILE A 542 19.37 -37.94 5.35
N PRO A 543 20.50 -38.36 4.75
CA PRO A 543 21.68 -38.76 5.50
C PRO A 543 22.25 -37.65 6.40
N ALA A 544 22.83 -38.04 7.54
CA ALA A 544 23.35 -37.09 8.53
C ALA A 544 24.52 -36.25 7.99
N GLU A 545 25.34 -36.83 7.12
CA GLU A 545 26.43 -36.15 6.42
C GLU A 545 25.93 -35.03 5.51
N THR A 546 24.76 -35.19 4.88
CA THR A 546 24.14 -34.16 4.05
C THR A 546 23.70 -32.97 4.91
N PHE A 547 23.12 -33.21 6.08
CA PHE A 547 22.81 -32.12 7.02
C PHE A 547 24.06 -31.42 7.55
N ALA A 548 25.14 -32.17 7.82
CA ALA A 548 26.41 -31.59 8.23
C ALA A 548 26.98 -30.66 7.14
N GLU A 549 26.91 -31.07 5.88
CA GLU A 549 27.29 -30.26 4.73
C GLU A 549 26.41 -29.01 4.58
N MET A 550 25.08 -29.15 4.66
CA MET A 550 24.15 -28.01 4.60
C MET A 550 24.49 -26.98 5.68
N LYS A 551 24.73 -27.42 6.91
CA LYS A 551 25.16 -26.53 7.99
C LYS A 551 26.48 -25.85 7.69
N GLN A 552 27.49 -26.59 7.22
CA GLN A 552 28.80 -26.03 6.91
C GLN A 552 28.72 -24.94 5.84
N LYS A 553 27.90 -25.17 4.80
CA LYS A 553 27.69 -24.24 3.69
C LYS A 553 26.65 -23.15 3.98
N GLY A 554 25.96 -23.22 5.12
CA GLY A 554 24.91 -22.27 5.51
C GLY A 554 23.64 -22.39 4.66
N ILE A 555 23.36 -23.58 4.13
CA ILE A 555 22.17 -23.91 3.33
C ILE A 555 20.98 -24.05 4.28
N ALA A 556 19.89 -23.35 3.97
CA ALA A 556 18.66 -23.44 4.74
C ALA A 556 17.81 -24.65 4.33
N TYR A 557 17.01 -25.14 5.26
CA TYR A 557 16.02 -26.18 5.02
C TYR A 557 14.61 -25.65 5.28
N ASP A 558 13.74 -25.79 4.28
CA ASP A 558 12.29 -25.58 4.34
C ASP A 558 11.58 -26.93 4.15
N PRO A 559 10.99 -27.53 5.19
CA PRO A 559 10.32 -28.82 5.12
C PRO A 559 8.91 -28.76 4.52
N THR A 560 8.23 -27.61 4.49
CA THR A 560 6.84 -27.45 4.00
C THR A 560 5.88 -28.58 4.44
N LEU A 561 5.83 -28.91 5.73
CA LEU A 561 5.02 -30.02 6.27
C LEU A 561 3.53 -29.91 5.90
N SER A 562 3.00 -28.70 5.75
CA SER A 562 1.64 -28.41 5.32
C SER A 562 1.29 -29.01 3.97
N VAL A 563 2.27 -29.14 3.06
CA VAL A 563 2.08 -29.77 1.74
C VAL A 563 1.87 -31.27 1.89
N PHE A 564 2.69 -31.92 2.72
CA PHE A 564 2.59 -33.34 2.98
C PHE A 564 1.27 -33.71 3.67
N GLU A 565 0.83 -32.87 4.62
CA GLU A 565 -0.47 -33.04 5.26
C GLU A 565 -1.60 -32.83 4.24
N ALA A 566 -1.53 -31.77 3.42
CA ALA A 566 -2.51 -31.49 2.38
C ALA A 566 -2.66 -32.63 1.36
N PHE A 567 -1.56 -33.30 0.98
CA PHE A 567 -1.62 -34.48 0.12
C PHE A 567 -2.36 -35.64 0.79
N GLY A 568 -2.06 -35.92 2.05
CA GLY A 568 -2.79 -36.93 2.82
C GLY A 568 -4.28 -36.58 2.97
N ASP A 569 -4.58 -35.32 3.29
CA ASP A 569 -5.94 -34.82 3.42
C ASP A 569 -6.74 -34.96 2.12
N LEU A 570 -6.14 -34.57 0.98
CA LEU A 570 -6.75 -34.74 -0.34
C LEU A 570 -7.14 -36.19 -0.60
N ARG A 571 -6.22 -37.13 -0.33
CA ARG A 571 -6.41 -38.56 -0.61
C ARG A 571 -7.36 -39.24 0.35
N THR A 572 -7.49 -38.74 1.58
CA THR A 572 -8.43 -39.25 2.59
C THR A 572 -9.77 -38.52 2.62
N GLY A 573 -9.91 -37.42 1.85
CA GLY A 573 -11.11 -36.58 1.86
C GLY A 573 -11.24 -35.71 3.11
N ASN A 574 -10.15 -35.48 3.84
CA ASN A 574 -10.16 -34.64 5.03
C ASN A 574 -10.22 -33.16 4.66
N ALA A 575 -11.21 -32.45 5.20
CA ALA A 575 -11.43 -31.03 4.95
C ALA A 575 -11.22 -30.15 6.20
N GLU A 576 -10.63 -30.69 7.27
CA GLU A 576 -10.45 -29.98 8.55
C GLU A 576 -9.63 -28.70 8.40
N THR A 577 -8.58 -28.72 7.58
CA THR A 577 -7.73 -27.55 7.27
C THR A 577 -8.55 -26.38 6.71
N LEU A 578 -9.58 -26.66 5.92
CA LEU A 578 -10.49 -25.63 5.39
C LEU A 578 -11.32 -24.97 6.50
N ASN A 579 -11.55 -25.62 7.63
CA ASN A 579 -12.41 -25.11 8.71
C ASN A 579 -11.65 -24.21 9.70
N ARG A 580 -10.34 -24.04 9.54
CA ARG A 580 -9.55 -23.13 10.38
C ARG A 580 -10.08 -21.70 10.32
N THR A 581 -10.08 -21.02 11.45
CA THR A 581 -10.71 -19.71 11.63
C THR A 581 -10.11 -18.64 10.70
N LEU A 582 -8.78 -18.59 10.58
CA LEU A 582 -8.12 -17.66 9.67
C LEU A 582 -8.36 -18.03 8.19
N VAL A 583 -8.40 -19.32 7.85
CA VAL A 583 -8.72 -19.79 6.48
C VAL A 583 -10.11 -19.31 6.06
N GLN A 584 -11.11 -19.43 6.93
CA GLN A 584 -12.47 -18.96 6.68
C GLN A 584 -12.57 -17.43 6.53
N GLN A 585 -11.65 -16.66 7.14
CA GLN A 585 -11.65 -15.20 7.05
C GLN A 585 -11.04 -14.68 5.75
N VAL A 586 -10.01 -15.35 5.22
CA VAL A 586 -9.27 -14.88 4.04
C VAL A 586 -9.67 -15.58 2.75
N GLY A 587 -9.98 -16.87 2.83
CA GLY A 587 -10.30 -17.71 1.69
C GLY A 587 -11.60 -17.24 1.02
N PRO A 588 -11.64 -17.10 -0.30
CA PRO A 588 -12.89 -16.85 -1.01
C PRO A 588 -13.91 -17.95 -0.69
N ALA A 589 -15.12 -17.57 -0.27
CA ALA A 589 -16.13 -18.54 0.16
C ALA A 589 -16.51 -19.53 -0.95
N ASP A 590 -16.52 -19.09 -2.21
CA ASP A 590 -16.71 -19.94 -3.38
C ASP A 590 -15.58 -20.96 -3.54
N LEU A 591 -14.31 -20.54 -3.44
CA LEU A 591 -13.15 -21.43 -3.46
C LEU A 591 -13.25 -22.53 -2.39
N LEU A 592 -13.50 -22.13 -1.14
CA LEU A 592 -13.54 -23.06 -0.01
C LEU A 592 -14.69 -24.07 -0.14
N ASN A 593 -15.85 -23.63 -0.63
CA ASN A 593 -17.02 -24.50 -0.82
C ASN A 593 -16.86 -25.45 -2.00
N SER A 594 -16.36 -24.98 -3.14
CA SER A 594 -16.08 -25.83 -4.30
C SER A 594 -15.00 -26.87 -3.97
N THR A 595 -13.95 -26.46 -3.24
CA THR A 595 -12.91 -27.39 -2.77
C THR A 595 -13.45 -28.46 -1.85
N ARG A 596 -14.32 -28.10 -0.89
CA ARG A 596 -14.99 -29.07 -0.02
C ARG A 596 -15.86 -30.07 -0.80
N THR A 597 -16.57 -29.58 -1.81
CA THR A 597 -17.41 -30.43 -2.67
C THR A 597 -16.57 -31.42 -3.46
N MET A 598 -15.43 -30.98 -3.99
CA MET A 598 -14.49 -31.84 -4.70
C MET A 598 -13.97 -32.96 -3.79
N LEU A 599 -13.53 -32.65 -2.57
CA LEU A 599 -13.03 -33.66 -1.62
C LEU A 599 -14.07 -34.76 -1.30
N GLN A 600 -15.35 -34.41 -1.27
CA GLN A 600 -16.44 -35.36 -1.01
C GLN A 600 -16.72 -36.30 -2.21
N GLY A 601 -16.35 -35.88 -3.42
CA GLY A 601 -16.62 -36.61 -4.67
C GLY A 601 -15.52 -37.57 -5.10
N GLU A 602 -14.33 -37.51 -4.50
CA GLU A 602 -13.19 -38.36 -4.84
C GLU A 602 -13.22 -39.70 -4.10
N LYS A 603 -12.52 -40.71 -4.65
CA LYS A 603 -12.33 -42.00 -3.95
C LYS A 603 -11.23 -41.84 -2.91
N HIS A 604 -11.54 -42.22 -1.67
CA HIS A 604 -10.61 -42.06 -0.55
C HIS A 604 -9.72 -43.29 -0.34
N GLU A 605 -8.46 -43.02 -0.02
CA GLU A 605 -7.45 -44.02 0.33
C GLU A 605 -7.33 -44.16 1.86
N PRO A 606 -6.79 -45.30 2.37
CA PRO A 606 -6.57 -45.49 3.80
C PRO A 606 -5.52 -44.49 4.36
N PRO A 607 -5.76 -43.93 5.56
CA PRO A 607 -4.88 -42.90 6.14
C PRO A 607 -3.50 -43.42 6.56
N GLU A 608 -3.32 -44.73 6.78
CA GLU A 608 -2.05 -45.28 7.30
C GLU A 608 -0.89 -45.09 6.33
N HIS A 609 -1.15 -45.12 5.01
CA HIS A 609 -0.14 -44.94 3.98
C HIS A 609 0.48 -43.52 4.06
N TRP A 610 -0.36 -42.50 4.18
CA TRP A 610 0.03 -41.09 4.20
C TRP A 610 0.70 -40.66 5.49
N LYS A 611 0.39 -41.34 6.60
CA LYS A 611 1.05 -41.12 7.89
C LYS A 611 2.56 -41.39 7.83
N ALA A 612 3.00 -42.41 7.08
CA ALA A 612 4.43 -42.74 6.98
C ALA A 612 5.25 -41.62 6.31
N PHE A 613 4.68 -40.95 5.29
CA PHE A 613 5.30 -39.80 4.64
C PHE A 613 5.47 -38.63 5.62
N MET A 614 4.40 -38.31 6.37
CA MET A 614 4.45 -37.28 7.42
C MET A 614 5.49 -37.60 8.51
N ASP A 615 5.53 -38.85 8.98
CA ASP A 615 6.48 -39.28 10.00
C ASP A 615 7.94 -39.17 9.49
N GLY A 616 8.20 -39.50 8.22
CA GLY A 616 9.49 -39.32 7.57
C GLY A 616 9.92 -37.84 7.47
N SER A 617 9.03 -36.97 7.01
CA SER A 617 9.29 -35.52 6.92
C SER A 617 9.51 -34.89 8.30
N ASN A 618 8.73 -35.28 9.31
CA ASN A 618 8.94 -34.86 10.70
C ASN A 618 10.32 -35.29 11.22
N GLN A 619 10.74 -36.52 10.91
CA GLN A 619 12.04 -37.04 11.32
C GLN A 619 13.19 -36.27 10.63
N ASN A 620 13.05 -35.95 9.35
CA ASN A 620 14.02 -35.13 8.60
C ASN A 620 14.14 -33.72 9.20
N LEU A 621 13.02 -33.06 9.53
CA LEU A 621 13.01 -31.76 10.22
C LEU A 621 13.75 -31.82 11.56
N LEU A 622 13.44 -32.83 12.40
CA LEU A 622 14.13 -33.03 13.68
C LEU A 622 15.63 -33.28 13.51
N ASN A 623 16.02 -34.04 12.49
CA ASN A 623 17.43 -34.33 12.21
C ASN A 623 18.17 -33.08 11.76
N ALA A 624 17.57 -32.27 10.86
CA ALA A 624 18.11 -30.99 10.43
C ALA A 624 18.30 -30.05 11.63
N TYR A 625 17.29 -29.93 12.50
CA TYR A 625 17.35 -29.13 13.71
C TYR A 625 18.49 -29.58 14.64
N LYS A 626 18.57 -30.88 14.95
CA LYS A 626 19.62 -31.45 15.82
C LYS A 626 21.02 -31.28 15.23
N ALA A 627 21.16 -31.36 13.91
CA ALA A 627 22.42 -31.10 13.22
C ALA A 627 22.82 -29.62 13.32
N GLY A 628 21.87 -28.71 13.52
CA GLY A 628 22.07 -27.26 13.56
C GLY A 628 22.03 -26.63 12.17
N VAL A 629 21.28 -27.24 11.24
CA VAL A 629 20.96 -26.66 9.93
C VAL A 629 20.06 -25.43 10.15
N LEU A 630 20.26 -24.41 9.32
CA LEU A 630 19.42 -23.21 9.37
C LEU A 630 18.00 -23.58 8.88
N LEU A 631 16.99 -23.34 9.70
CA LEU A 631 15.59 -23.57 9.31
C LEU A 631 14.95 -22.27 8.81
N ILE A 632 14.17 -22.38 7.74
CA ILE A 632 13.26 -21.34 7.24
C ILE A 632 11.89 -21.98 6.99
N SER A 633 10.80 -21.22 7.14
CA SER A 633 9.45 -21.75 6.94
C SER A 633 8.84 -21.22 5.65
N GLY A 634 8.35 -22.13 4.81
CA GLY A 634 7.46 -21.84 3.70
C GLY A 634 6.20 -22.70 3.78
N SER A 635 5.08 -22.17 3.29
CA SER A 635 3.81 -22.91 3.26
C SER A 635 3.60 -23.73 2.00
N ASP A 636 4.25 -23.29 0.91
CA ASP A 636 3.98 -23.67 -0.48
C ASP A 636 2.52 -23.36 -0.92
N ALA A 637 1.96 -22.28 -0.34
CA ALA A 637 0.58 -21.89 -0.59
C ALA A 637 0.32 -21.58 -2.05
N GLY A 638 -0.84 -22.05 -2.52
CA GLY A 638 -1.19 -22.15 -3.93
C GLY A 638 -1.52 -23.59 -4.33
N ASN A 639 -0.87 -24.57 -3.71
CA ASN A 639 -1.20 -25.99 -3.83
C ASN A 639 -2.56 -26.33 -3.21
N MET A 640 -3.16 -27.44 -3.66
CA MET A 640 -4.46 -27.90 -3.16
C MET A 640 -4.48 -28.02 -1.63
N LEU A 641 -5.48 -27.42 -0.98
CA LEU A 641 -5.65 -27.32 0.48
C LEU A 641 -4.61 -26.45 1.22
N VAL A 642 -3.68 -25.84 0.50
CA VAL A 642 -2.65 -24.95 1.04
C VAL A 642 -3.05 -23.49 0.73
N ILE A 643 -3.77 -22.87 1.67
CA ILE A 643 -4.44 -21.57 1.48
C ILE A 643 -3.49 -20.40 1.78
N HIS A 644 -3.45 -19.43 0.87
CA HIS A 644 -2.64 -18.21 1.02
C HIS A 644 -2.91 -17.45 2.32
N GLY A 645 -1.83 -17.17 3.06
CA GLY A 645 -1.84 -16.48 4.34
C GLY A 645 -1.77 -17.46 5.52
N PRO A 646 -2.89 -18.02 6.00
CA PRO A 646 -2.97 -18.75 7.26
C PRO A 646 -2.16 -20.05 7.33
N THR A 647 -1.78 -20.63 6.20
CA THR A 647 -1.08 -21.92 6.21
C THR A 647 0.31 -21.82 6.84
N ILE A 648 0.97 -20.66 6.83
CA ILE A 648 2.28 -20.53 7.50
C ILE A 648 2.16 -20.69 9.03
N GLN A 649 1.06 -20.24 9.65
CA GLN A 649 0.83 -20.47 11.08
C GLN A 649 0.68 -21.96 11.37
N HIS A 650 -0.08 -22.65 10.52
CA HIS A 650 -0.26 -24.09 10.62
C HIS A 650 1.06 -24.84 10.43
N GLU A 651 1.90 -24.41 9.48
CA GLU A 651 3.24 -24.97 9.29
C GLU A 651 4.07 -24.90 10.58
N LEU A 652 4.04 -23.76 11.28
CA LEU A 652 4.74 -23.61 12.56
C LEU A 652 4.12 -24.46 13.68
N GLU A 653 2.80 -24.65 13.70
CA GLU A 653 2.12 -25.59 14.60
C GLU A 653 2.58 -27.03 14.35
N LEU A 654 2.70 -27.45 13.09
CA LEU A 654 3.21 -28.77 12.71
C LEU A 654 4.65 -28.96 13.18
N TRP A 655 5.51 -27.94 13.06
CA TRP A 655 6.89 -28.00 13.56
C TRP A 655 6.96 -28.19 15.07
N VAL A 656 6.15 -27.44 15.82
CA VAL A 656 6.10 -27.56 17.28
C VAL A 656 5.57 -28.93 17.70
N LYS A 657 4.55 -29.45 17.00
CA LYS A 657 4.05 -30.81 17.20
C LYS A 657 5.10 -31.88 16.88
N ALA A 658 5.95 -31.64 15.89
CA ALA A 658 7.08 -32.50 15.54
C ALA A 658 8.23 -32.42 16.58
N GLY A 659 8.21 -31.45 17.51
CA GLY A 659 9.19 -31.31 18.59
C GLY A 659 10.20 -30.18 18.41
N ILE A 660 9.98 -29.29 17.44
CA ILE A 660 10.78 -28.06 17.30
C ILE A 660 10.35 -27.03 18.36
N PRO A 661 11.26 -26.39 19.10
CA PRO A 661 10.87 -25.35 20.05
C PRO A 661 10.17 -24.16 19.37
N PRO A 662 9.12 -23.56 19.96
CA PRO A 662 8.41 -22.42 19.38
C PRO A 662 9.33 -21.24 19.01
N ALA A 663 10.33 -20.93 19.84
CA ALA A 663 11.29 -19.88 19.55
C ALA A 663 12.09 -20.14 18.26
N THR A 664 12.45 -21.39 17.98
CA THR A 664 13.14 -21.80 16.75
C THR A 664 12.23 -21.67 15.55
N ALA A 665 10.97 -22.12 15.67
CA ALA A 665 9.97 -22.00 14.61
C ALA A 665 9.69 -20.52 14.26
N LEU A 666 9.50 -19.66 15.27
CA LEU A 666 9.32 -18.22 15.07
C LEU A 666 10.55 -17.54 14.45
N GLN A 667 11.76 -17.94 14.84
CA GLN A 667 12.99 -17.42 14.24
C GLN A 667 13.12 -17.85 12.76
N ALA A 668 12.70 -19.06 12.42
CA ALA A 668 12.64 -19.55 11.04
C ALA A 668 11.73 -18.69 10.16
N ALA A 669 10.56 -18.31 10.69
CA ALA A 669 9.56 -17.47 10.01
C ALA A 669 9.85 -15.96 10.08
N THR A 670 10.96 -15.52 10.66
CA THR A 670 11.28 -14.10 10.81
C THR A 670 12.73 -13.80 10.39
N TYR A 671 13.68 -13.90 11.32
CA TYR A 671 15.05 -13.47 11.08
C TYR A 671 15.79 -14.36 10.07
N ASN A 672 15.60 -15.68 10.14
CA ASN A 672 16.29 -16.60 9.22
C ASN A 672 15.77 -16.45 7.78
N ALA A 673 14.45 -16.34 7.61
CA ALA A 673 13.82 -16.04 6.33
C ALA A 673 14.37 -14.74 5.72
N ALA A 674 14.41 -13.65 6.51
CA ALA A 674 14.97 -12.38 6.06
C ALA A 674 16.46 -12.49 5.68
N LYS A 675 17.24 -13.31 6.38
CA LYS A 675 18.66 -13.56 6.08
C LYS A 675 18.86 -14.26 4.74
N ILE A 676 18.05 -15.27 4.43
CA ILE A 676 18.11 -15.97 3.13
C ILE A 676 17.71 -15.04 1.98
N LEU A 677 16.73 -14.16 2.22
CA LEU A 677 16.34 -13.11 1.27
C LEU A 677 17.35 -11.95 1.17
N ARG A 678 18.41 -11.94 2.00
CA ARG A 678 19.36 -10.82 2.14
C ARG A 678 18.68 -9.49 2.49
N ALA A 679 17.57 -9.58 3.23
CA ALA A 679 16.73 -8.47 3.68
C ALA A 679 16.80 -8.26 5.20
N ASP A 680 17.66 -8.99 5.91
CA ASP A 680 17.82 -8.93 7.37
C ASP A 680 18.37 -7.59 7.87
N GLY A 681 18.98 -6.77 7.01
CA GLY A 681 19.29 -5.37 7.35
C GLY A 681 18.04 -4.48 7.48
N ARG A 682 16.87 -4.95 7.04
CA ARG A 682 15.64 -4.16 6.92
C ARG A 682 14.43 -4.78 7.59
N ILE A 683 14.21 -6.09 7.48
CA ILE A 683 13.04 -6.81 8.03
C ILE A 683 13.47 -8.00 8.90
N GLY A 684 12.49 -8.77 9.40
CA GLY A 684 12.71 -10.03 10.13
C GLY A 684 13.21 -9.88 11.58
N SER A 685 13.41 -8.66 12.09
CA SER A 685 13.68 -8.46 13.52
C SER A 685 13.23 -7.09 14.02
N ILE A 686 13.00 -6.98 15.33
CA ILE A 686 12.71 -5.72 16.02
C ILE A 686 14.02 -5.11 16.50
N GLN A 687 14.60 -4.24 15.68
CA GLN A 687 15.82 -3.50 15.98
C GLN A 687 15.75 -2.09 15.41
N THR A 688 16.42 -1.14 16.08
CA THR A 688 16.50 0.25 15.61
C THR A 688 16.98 0.34 14.16
N GLY A 689 16.28 1.16 13.36
CA GLY A 689 16.57 1.41 11.95
C GLY A 689 15.89 0.45 10.96
N ARG A 690 15.35 -0.69 11.44
CA ARG A 690 14.59 -1.63 10.61
C ARG A 690 13.19 -1.12 10.27
N ASP A 691 12.59 -1.65 9.22
CA ASP A 691 11.20 -1.38 8.85
C ASP A 691 10.27 -1.81 9.97
N ALA A 692 9.26 -0.98 10.26
CA ALA A 692 8.19 -1.32 11.18
C ALA A 692 7.14 -2.21 10.48
N SER A 693 7.56 -3.41 10.09
CA SER A 693 6.69 -4.49 9.65
C SER A 693 6.54 -5.47 10.81
N LEU A 694 5.49 -5.30 11.59
CA LEU A 694 5.30 -5.90 12.91
C LEU A 694 3.92 -6.54 13.02
N ILE A 695 3.81 -7.56 13.88
CA ILE A 695 2.53 -8.08 14.32
C ILE A 695 2.45 -8.09 15.83
N LEU A 696 1.24 -7.85 16.32
CA LEU A 696 0.88 -7.93 17.71
C LEU A 696 -0.17 -9.03 17.85
N VAL A 697 0.11 -10.00 18.71
CA VAL A 697 -0.77 -11.15 18.96
C VAL A 697 -1.21 -11.18 20.42
N ASP A 698 -2.44 -11.60 20.67
CA ASP A 698 -2.93 -11.82 22.03
C ASP A 698 -2.30 -13.10 22.60
N GLY A 699 -1.69 -13.00 23.79
CA GLY A 699 -0.99 -14.11 24.44
C GLY A 699 0.49 -14.21 24.08
N ASP A 700 1.08 -15.39 24.35
CA ASP A 700 2.51 -15.66 24.20
C ASP A 700 2.73 -16.84 23.24
N PRO A 701 3.16 -16.60 21.98
CA PRO A 701 3.45 -17.66 21.01
C PRO A 701 4.72 -18.46 21.33
N LEU A 702 5.53 -18.05 22.31
CA LEU A 702 6.64 -18.85 22.81
C LEU A 702 6.18 -19.97 23.74
N GLN A 703 4.99 -19.84 24.33
CA GLN A 703 4.36 -20.84 25.20
C GLN A 703 3.35 -21.69 24.42
N ASP A 704 2.53 -21.04 23.59
CA ASP A 704 1.55 -21.70 22.74
C ASP A 704 1.54 -21.03 21.35
N ILE A 705 2.14 -21.73 20.38
CA ILE A 705 2.33 -21.24 19.02
C ILE A 705 1.00 -20.92 18.31
N ALA A 706 -0.13 -21.51 18.74
CA ALA A 706 -1.46 -21.23 18.21
C ALA A 706 -1.91 -19.78 18.46
N ASN A 707 -1.29 -19.06 19.41
CA ASN A 707 -1.52 -17.63 19.61
C ASN A 707 -1.19 -16.79 18.36
N LEU A 708 -0.42 -17.31 17.39
CA LEU A 708 -0.20 -16.65 16.10
C LEU A 708 -1.47 -16.41 15.29
N GLU A 709 -2.56 -17.15 15.54
CA GLU A 709 -3.85 -16.88 14.89
C GLU A 709 -4.60 -15.70 15.53
N ARG A 710 -4.25 -15.33 16.77
CA ARG A 710 -4.95 -14.32 17.59
C ARG A 710 -4.37 -12.92 17.35
N ILE A 711 -4.39 -12.50 16.09
CA ILE A 711 -3.75 -11.27 15.64
C ILE A 711 -4.58 -10.05 16.08
N SER A 712 -4.02 -9.21 16.95
CA SER A 712 -4.65 -7.96 17.41
C SER A 712 -4.34 -6.81 16.45
N LEU A 713 -3.13 -6.78 15.88
CA LEU A 713 -2.69 -5.73 14.96
C LEU A 713 -1.63 -6.24 13.99
N VAL A 714 -1.72 -5.77 12.75
CA VAL A 714 -0.65 -5.88 11.74
C VAL A 714 -0.22 -4.47 11.37
N MET A 715 1.09 -4.22 11.44
CA MET A 715 1.72 -3.00 10.97
C MET A 715 2.62 -3.34 9.79
N PHE A 716 2.48 -2.66 8.67
CA PHE A 716 3.29 -2.88 7.48
C PHE A 716 4.00 -1.59 7.10
N ARG A 717 5.34 -1.57 7.20
CA ARG A 717 6.16 -0.37 6.95
C ARG A 717 5.68 0.87 7.73
N GLY A 718 5.22 0.66 8.97
CA GLY A 718 4.64 1.68 9.87
C GLY A 718 3.16 2.00 9.67
N GLU A 719 2.54 1.50 8.61
CA GLU A 719 1.10 1.65 8.38
C GLU A 719 0.34 0.61 9.19
N ARG A 720 -0.59 1.04 10.05
CA ARG A 720 -1.53 0.11 10.69
C ARG A 720 -2.50 -0.43 9.63
N VAL A 721 -2.50 -1.74 9.44
CA VAL A 721 -3.36 -2.41 8.47
C VAL A 721 -4.78 -2.53 9.04
N ASP A 722 -5.76 -1.93 8.37
CA ASP A 722 -7.17 -2.21 8.62
C ASP A 722 -7.54 -3.55 7.95
N ARG A 723 -7.52 -4.60 8.76
CA ARG A 723 -7.84 -5.97 8.34
C ARG A 723 -9.26 -6.09 7.77
N SER A 724 -10.21 -5.28 8.24
CA SER A 724 -11.62 -5.37 7.84
C SER A 724 -11.91 -4.86 6.42
N SER A 725 -11.14 -3.88 5.95
CA SER A 725 -11.31 -3.28 4.61
C SER A 725 -10.24 -3.76 3.60
N LEU A 726 -9.31 -4.62 4.02
CA LEU A 726 -8.15 -5.04 3.22
C LEU A 726 -8.52 -5.73 1.90
N PHE A 727 -9.67 -6.42 1.85
CA PHE A 727 -10.12 -7.11 0.63
C PHE A 727 -10.97 -6.26 -0.31
N ASP A 728 -11.28 -5.00 0.05
CA ASP A 728 -12.10 -4.09 -0.75
C ASP A 728 -11.26 -3.16 -1.65
N GLN A 729 -9.94 -3.35 -1.69
CA GLN A 729 -9.02 -2.42 -2.36
C GLN A 729 -9.20 -2.29 -3.88
N SER A 730 -9.69 -3.35 -4.52
CA SER A 730 -9.93 -3.45 -5.97
C SER A 730 -11.37 -3.10 -6.40
N LYS A 731 -12.27 -2.83 -5.44
CA LYS A 731 -13.63 -2.34 -5.70
C LYS A 731 -13.62 -0.83 -5.94
#